data_AF-A0A660KQ10-F1
#
_entry.id   AF-A0A660KQ10-F1
#
_cell.length_a   1.000
_cell.length_b   1.000
_cell.length_c   1.000
_cell.angle_alpha   90.00
_cell.angle_beta   90.00
_cell.angle_gamma   90.00
#
_symmetry.space_group_name_H-M   'P 1'
#
loop_
_entity.id
_entity.type
_entity.pdbx_description
1 polymer ?
#
loop_
_entity_poly.entity_id
_entity_poly.type
_entity_poly.pdbx_seq_one_letter_code
_entity_poly.pdbx_strand_id
1 'polypeptide(L)'
;MASILRFRKLCYVEPVRCSSLGFHSFETPKVDKKEESVVSKVENEVLEKKKNRRQIKEWRCIDYCCWIIGYMCTTCWLLLFLYHCLPVTLPSFQVLESPGTRLKHEGLIPLHPVVLVPGIVTGGLELWEGRPCSEGLFRKRLWGGSFAEIFKRPMCWLEHLSLHNETGLDPPGIRVRAVPGLVAADYFAPGYFVWAVLIENLAKIGYEGKNLHMAAYDWRLSFQNTEIRDQALSRLKSKIELMYVTSGYKKVVVVPHSMGVIYFLHFLKWVESPPPMGGGGGPGWCAKHIKAIMNIGPAFLGVPKAVSNIFSAEGKEVAFIRAMAPSVLDSEILGLQTLEHLMRVSRTWDSTISLLPKGGETIWGNLDCSPEEGHDCDFVKKGLPSMIDNNLNNSNGRRCFQVKDPVKYGRMISFGKAASQLHSSQLPTHDSKEFLHTSASTNFNSSCGEVWTEYDEMSRESIRKISENKAYTARTLFDLLRSVAPKMMRRAENHFSHGISENLDDPKYAHYKYWSNPLETKLPDAPDMEIYCLYGVGIPTERAYVYKLAPSDKCKNIPFRIDSSADGDAGSGLKSGVYFVDGDESVPVLSAGLMCAKGWRGRTRFNPSGMATYIREYQHKRPASLLEGRGTESGAHVDIMGNVALIEDILRVAAGATGAEIGGDRIYSDIIRMSERINLRI
;
A
#
# COMPACT_ATOMS: atom_id res chain seq x y z
N MET A 1 -16.57 18.16 37.91
CA MET A 1 -17.33 19.36 37.48
C MET A 1 -16.33 20.40 37.00
N ALA A 2 -16.55 21.07 35.85
CA ALA A 2 -15.96 22.37 35.43
C ALA A 2 -15.98 22.52 33.87
N SER A 3 -17.15 22.72 33.27
CA SER A 3 -17.23 23.11 31.83
C SER A 3 -18.52 23.88 31.50
N ILE A 4 -18.86 24.87 32.33
CA ILE A 4 -19.96 25.81 32.09
C ILE A 4 -19.45 27.22 32.42
N LEU A 5 -18.69 27.84 31.50
CA LEU A 5 -18.41 29.29 31.40
C LEU A 5 -17.32 29.56 30.33
N ARG A 6 -17.69 29.65 29.04
CA ARG A 6 -16.97 30.41 27.97
C ARG A 6 -17.58 30.29 26.54
N PHE A 7 -18.88 30.51 26.37
CA PHE A 7 -19.45 30.85 25.05
C PHE A 7 -20.66 31.80 25.19
N ARG A 8 -20.38 33.08 25.46
CA ARG A 8 -21.37 34.16 25.48
C ARG A 8 -20.73 35.49 25.05
N LYS A 9 -20.54 35.66 23.72
CA LYS A 9 -20.51 36.92 22.96
C LYS A 9 -19.87 36.67 21.59
N LEU A 10 -20.67 36.68 20.52
CA LEU A 10 -20.49 37.44 19.27
C LEU A 10 -21.61 37.05 18.26
N CYS A 11 -21.79 37.89 17.24
CA CYS A 11 -22.80 37.82 16.16
C CYS A 11 -24.24 38.25 16.52
N TYR A 12 -24.43 39.56 16.62
CA TYR A 12 -25.63 40.23 16.09
C TYR A 12 -25.58 40.17 14.56
N VAL A 13 -26.69 39.83 13.89
CA VAL A 13 -26.90 40.00 12.44
C VAL A 13 -28.38 40.32 12.20
N GLU A 14 -28.68 41.30 11.34
CA GLU A 14 -30.04 41.71 10.99
C GLU A 14 -30.63 40.87 9.84
N PRO A 15 -31.97 40.72 9.75
CA PRO A 15 -32.61 39.91 8.72
C PRO A 15 -32.76 40.65 7.38
N VAL A 16 -31.98 40.24 6.38
CA VAL A 16 -32.21 40.63 4.98
C VAL A 16 -33.39 39.83 4.41
N ARG A 17 -34.36 40.52 3.78
CA ARG A 17 -35.47 39.88 3.05
C ARG A 17 -34.97 39.22 1.77
N CYS A 18 -35.53 38.07 1.42
CA CYS A 18 -35.47 37.52 0.07
C CYS A 18 -36.90 37.28 -0.45
N SER A 19 -37.09 37.30 -1.78
CA SER A 19 -38.39 37.46 -2.42
C SER A 19 -38.68 36.37 -3.46
N SER A 20 -39.93 35.89 -3.46
CA SER A 20 -40.75 35.39 -4.59
C SER A 20 -40.13 34.70 -5.83
N LEU A 21 -40.85 33.67 -6.31
CA LEU A 21 -40.73 32.93 -7.59
C LEU A 21 -39.74 31.74 -7.54
N GLY A 22 -40.10 30.55 -8.04
CA GLY A 22 -41.40 30.10 -8.56
C GLY A 22 -41.38 28.69 -9.17
N PHE A 23 -42.56 28.20 -9.58
CA PHE A 23 -42.81 26.94 -10.33
C PHE A 23 -42.58 25.60 -9.58
N HIS A 24 -43.27 24.49 -9.89
CA HIS A 24 -44.52 24.31 -10.66
C HIS A 24 -45.34 23.15 -10.06
N SER A 25 -46.67 23.27 -10.04
CA SER A 25 -47.59 22.17 -9.70
C SER A 25 -48.06 21.42 -10.95
N PHE A 26 -48.21 20.10 -10.86
CA PHE A 26 -48.98 19.28 -11.81
C PHE A 26 -50.38 19.00 -11.25
N GLU A 27 -51.41 19.07 -12.11
CA GLU A 27 -52.81 18.79 -11.75
C GLU A 27 -53.25 17.36 -12.12
N THR A 28 -54.29 16.86 -11.44
CA THR A 28 -55.31 15.92 -11.98
C THR A 28 -56.52 15.91 -11.00
N PRO A 29 -57.75 15.54 -11.42
CA PRO A 29 -58.74 16.57 -11.75
C PRO A 29 -60.02 16.60 -10.87
N LYS A 30 -60.85 17.64 -11.08
CA LYS A 30 -62.14 17.88 -10.39
C LYS A 30 -63.28 17.00 -10.91
N VAL A 31 -64.28 16.73 -10.06
CA VAL A 31 -65.72 16.64 -10.43
C VAL A 31 -66.60 17.24 -9.31
N ASP A 32 -67.41 18.23 -9.70
CA ASP A 32 -68.70 18.77 -9.22
C ASP A 32 -69.16 18.73 -7.73
N LYS A 33 -69.67 19.91 -7.28
CA LYS A 33 -71.08 20.09 -6.85
C LYS A 33 -71.53 21.57 -6.91
N LYS A 34 -72.85 21.79 -6.84
CA LYS A 34 -73.59 23.02 -7.27
C LYS A 34 -73.87 24.08 -6.18
N GLU A 35 -74.41 25.21 -6.65
CA GLU A 35 -75.24 26.22 -5.93
C GLU A 35 -76.42 25.60 -5.13
N GLU A 36 -77.17 26.23 -4.22
CA GLU A 36 -77.21 27.58 -3.56
C GLU A 36 -77.86 27.39 -2.15
N SER A 37 -78.24 28.34 -1.26
CA SER A 37 -78.28 29.82 -1.09
C SER A 37 -77.95 30.15 0.40
N VAL A 38 -77.74 31.35 0.99
CA VAL A 38 -78.03 32.79 0.77
C VAL A 38 -79.35 33.34 1.38
N VAL A 39 -79.24 33.89 2.61
CA VAL A 39 -80.03 35.00 3.22
C VAL A 39 -81.50 34.64 3.66
N SER A 40 -82.11 35.17 4.74
CA SER A 40 -81.88 36.41 5.53
C SER A 40 -82.18 36.34 7.05
N LYS A 41 -81.41 37.12 7.85
CA LYS A 41 -81.83 37.99 9.00
C LYS A 41 -82.61 37.36 10.19
N VAL A 42 -82.74 37.95 11.39
CA VAL A 42 -82.59 39.36 11.84
C VAL A 42 -81.76 39.46 13.15
N GLU A 43 -81.14 40.63 13.32
CA GLU A 43 -80.53 41.22 14.54
C GLU A 43 -81.53 41.43 15.72
N ASN A 44 -81.19 41.81 16.96
CA ASN A 44 -79.93 42.14 17.67
C ASN A 44 -80.19 41.99 19.20
N GLU A 45 -79.17 41.73 20.03
CA GLU A 45 -78.87 42.52 21.27
C GLU A 45 -77.67 42.01 22.09
N VAL A 46 -76.58 42.79 22.03
CA VAL A 46 -75.62 43.20 23.09
C VAL A 46 -75.81 42.51 24.47
N LEU A 47 -75.04 41.48 24.86
CA LEU A 47 -73.62 41.46 25.31
C LEU A 47 -73.41 41.71 26.82
N GLU A 48 -73.02 40.66 27.56
CA GLU A 48 -72.18 40.75 28.78
C GLU A 48 -71.34 39.47 29.02
N LYS A 49 -70.01 39.63 28.96
CA LYS A 49 -68.90 38.88 29.60
C LYS A 49 -69.02 37.38 30.00
N LYS A 50 -68.16 36.57 29.36
CA LYS A 50 -67.17 35.60 29.96
C LYS A 50 -67.74 34.36 30.72
N LYS A 51 -67.08 33.17 30.75
CA LYS A 51 -65.69 32.81 30.43
C LYS A 51 -65.57 31.29 30.15
N ASN A 52 -64.96 30.90 29.03
CA ASN A 52 -63.82 29.96 28.93
C ASN A 52 -63.73 29.31 27.53
N ARG A 53 -62.80 29.80 26.70
CA ARG A 53 -62.38 29.08 25.49
C ARG A 53 -61.41 27.95 25.87
N ARG A 54 -61.75 26.69 25.56
CA ARG A 54 -60.73 25.64 25.37
C ARG A 54 -60.02 25.94 24.05
N GLN A 55 -58.81 26.50 24.11
CA GLN A 55 -57.94 26.59 22.94
C GLN A 55 -57.18 25.26 22.80
N ILE A 56 -57.38 24.59 21.67
CA ILE A 56 -56.53 23.47 21.25
C ILE A 56 -55.15 24.08 20.91
N LYS A 57 -54.08 23.55 21.50
CA LYS A 57 -52.71 23.96 21.15
C LYS A 57 -52.31 23.27 19.85
N GLU A 58 -52.20 24.04 18.77
CA GLU A 58 -51.38 23.65 17.62
C GLU A 58 -49.91 23.59 18.08
N TRP A 59 -49.25 22.47 17.83
CA TRP A 59 -47.82 22.31 18.12
C TRP A 59 -47.02 23.02 17.02
N ARG A 60 -45.97 23.74 17.38
CA ARG A 60 -45.09 24.37 16.39
C ARG A 60 -44.10 23.33 15.89
N CYS A 61 -43.63 23.49 14.64
CA CYS A 61 -42.65 22.58 14.03
C CYS A 61 -41.39 22.37 14.91
N ILE A 62 -40.99 23.41 15.66
CA ILE A 62 -39.91 23.37 16.65
C ILE A 62 -40.17 22.32 17.73
N ASP A 63 -41.39 22.25 18.28
CA ASP A 63 -41.76 21.28 19.34
C ASP A 63 -41.63 19.84 18.81
N TYR A 64 -42.04 19.61 17.56
CA TYR A 64 -41.94 18.32 16.88
C TYR A 64 -40.49 17.91 16.61
N CYS A 65 -39.65 18.84 16.12
CA CYS A 65 -38.21 18.61 15.94
C CYS A 65 -37.51 18.31 17.27
N CYS A 66 -37.82 19.03 18.35
CA CYS A 66 -37.28 18.75 19.68
C CYS A 66 -37.72 17.36 20.19
N TRP A 67 -38.94 16.93 19.90
CA TRP A 67 -39.44 15.60 20.29
C TRP A 67 -38.74 14.47 19.51
N ILE A 68 -38.54 14.64 18.20
CA ILE A 68 -37.78 13.69 17.36
C ILE A 68 -36.31 13.62 17.81
N ILE A 69 -35.66 14.75 18.07
CA ILE A 69 -34.28 14.77 18.60
C ILE A 69 -34.23 14.07 19.97
N GLY A 70 -35.21 14.32 20.84
CA GLY A 70 -35.34 13.62 22.12
C GLY A 70 -35.44 12.09 21.94
N TYR A 71 -36.28 11.63 21.03
CA TYR A 71 -36.48 10.20 20.72
C TYR A 71 -35.24 9.55 20.09
N MET A 72 -34.55 10.24 19.17
CA MET A 72 -33.28 9.78 18.59
C MET A 72 -32.18 9.68 19.66
N CYS A 73 -32.10 10.65 20.57
CA CYS A 73 -31.17 10.61 21.69
C CYS A 73 -31.50 9.48 22.67
N THR A 74 -32.75 9.28 23.07
CA THR A 74 -33.11 8.21 24.01
C THR A 74 -32.99 6.82 23.41
N THR A 75 -33.32 6.62 22.13
CA THR A 75 -33.08 5.33 21.45
C THR A 75 -31.58 5.06 21.28
N CYS A 76 -30.75 6.06 20.95
CA CYS A 76 -29.30 5.91 20.90
C CYS A 76 -28.70 5.57 22.28
N TRP A 77 -29.13 6.25 23.35
CA TRP A 77 -28.73 5.91 24.72
C TRP A 77 -29.23 4.54 25.16
N LEU A 78 -30.43 4.11 24.74
CA LEU A 78 -30.94 2.77 25.03
C LEU A 78 -30.14 1.68 24.30
N LEU A 79 -29.77 1.92 23.04
CA LEU A 79 -28.92 1.01 22.26
C LEU A 79 -27.50 0.91 22.85
N LEU A 80 -26.91 2.04 23.26
CA LEU A 80 -25.62 2.06 23.97
C LEU A 80 -25.72 1.36 25.33
N PHE A 81 -26.80 1.56 26.08
CA PHE A 81 -27.05 0.87 27.34
C PHE A 81 -27.21 -0.64 27.13
N LEU A 82 -28.00 -1.08 26.16
CA LEU A 82 -28.14 -2.50 25.80
C LEU A 82 -26.81 -3.11 25.35
N TYR A 83 -26.02 -2.38 24.55
CA TYR A 83 -24.67 -2.79 24.15
C TYR A 83 -23.70 -2.94 25.33
N HIS A 84 -23.79 -2.07 26.35
CA HIS A 84 -22.96 -2.14 27.55
C HIS A 84 -23.50 -3.06 28.66
N CYS A 85 -24.78 -3.42 28.64
CA CYS A 85 -25.44 -4.24 29.66
C CYS A 85 -25.81 -5.65 29.19
N LEU A 86 -25.59 -6.00 27.92
CA LEU A 86 -25.52 -7.39 27.46
C LEU A 86 -24.15 -7.98 27.85
N PRO A 87 -24.06 -8.90 28.82
CA PRO A 87 -22.83 -9.67 29.01
C PRO A 87 -22.58 -10.51 27.77
N VAL A 88 -21.36 -10.46 27.23
CA VAL A 88 -20.95 -11.22 26.03
C VAL A 88 -20.67 -12.67 26.42
N THR A 89 -21.74 -13.39 26.76
CA THR A 89 -21.74 -14.81 27.13
C THR A 89 -22.85 -15.57 26.41
N LEU A 90 -23.05 -15.28 25.12
CA LEU A 90 -23.74 -16.19 24.21
C LEU A 90 -22.82 -17.40 23.96
N PRO A 91 -23.23 -18.64 24.30
CA PRO A 91 -22.34 -19.81 24.22
C PRO A 91 -21.93 -20.21 22.79
N SER A 92 -22.49 -19.55 21.77
CA SER A 92 -22.13 -19.73 20.36
C SER A 92 -20.94 -18.85 19.90
N PHE A 93 -20.53 -17.86 20.71
CA PHE A 93 -19.37 -16.99 20.40
C PHE A 93 -18.18 -17.35 21.29
N GLN A 94 -17.49 -18.44 20.95
CA GLN A 94 -16.09 -18.59 21.39
C GLN A 94 -15.26 -17.51 20.70
N VAL A 95 -14.80 -16.52 21.48
CA VAL A 95 -13.76 -15.59 21.02
C VAL A 95 -12.51 -16.42 20.73
N LEU A 96 -12.06 -16.43 19.47
CA LEU A 96 -10.91 -17.21 19.04
C LEU A 96 -9.69 -16.80 19.88
N GLU A 97 -9.10 -17.75 20.60
CA GLU A 97 -7.95 -17.47 21.44
C GLU A 97 -6.76 -17.03 20.58
N SER A 98 -6.28 -15.81 20.80
CA SER A 98 -5.15 -15.27 20.06
C SER A 98 -3.90 -16.16 20.24
N PRO A 99 -3.12 -16.44 19.17
CA PRO A 99 -2.07 -17.45 19.21
C PRO A 99 -1.01 -17.24 20.30
N GLY A 100 -0.68 -15.99 20.66
CA GLY A 100 0.23 -15.69 21.78
C GLY A 100 -0.30 -16.08 23.16
N THR A 101 -1.62 -16.17 23.35
CA THR A 101 -2.22 -16.73 24.59
C THR A 101 -2.18 -18.24 24.55
N ARG A 102 -2.60 -18.86 23.44
CA ARG A 102 -2.59 -20.32 23.28
C ARG A 102 -1.20 -20.91 23.43
N LEU A 103 -0.19 -20.30 22.78
CA LEU A 103 1.22 -20.70 22.91
C LEU A 103 1.77 -20.49 24.33
N LYS A 104 1.27 -19.51 25.08
CA LYS A 104 1.59 -19.35 26.51
C LYS A 104 1.02 -20.50 27.35
N HIS A 105 -0.19 -20.98 27.02
CA HIS A 105 -0.76 -22.18 27.62
C HIS A 105 -0.03 -23.47 27.20
N GLU A 106 0.53 -23.52 25.97
CA GLU A 106 1.50 -24.55 25.53
C GLU A 106 2.89 -24.42 26.22
N GLY A 107 3.10 -23.42 27.09
CA GLY A 107 4.34 -23.23 27.86
C GLY A 107 5.46 -22.50 27.12
N LEU A 108 5.18 -21.87 25.98
CA LEU A 108 6.18 -21.22 25.14
C LEU A 108 6.77 -19.96 25.81
N ILE A 109 8.10 -19.85 25.83
CA ILE A 109 8.86 -18.74 26.43
C ILE A 109 9.80 -18.06 25.42
N PRO A 110 10.10 -16.75 25.57
CA PRO A 110 10.98 -16.02 24.68
C PRO A 110 12.45 -16.44 24.85
N LEU A 111 13.09 -16.92 23.77
CA LEU A 111 14.51 -17.32 23.79
C LEU A 111 15.41 -16.32 23.05
N HIS A 112 14.98 -15.89 21.86
CA HIS A 112 15.75 -14.99 21.01
C HIS A 112 15.21 -13.56 21.09
N PRO A 113 16.05 -12.53 21.24
CA PRO A 113 15.62 -11.15 21.05
C PRO A 113 15.09 -10.93 19.62
N VAL A 114 14.04 -10.11 19.46
CA VAL A 114 13.35 -9.88 18.19
C VAL A 114 13.54 -8.44 17.70
N VAL A 115 13.90 -8.28 16.43
CA VAL A 115 13.99 -6.98 15.75
C VAL A 115 13.01 -6.94 14.57
N LEU A 116 12.02 -6.05 14.65
CA LEU A 116 11.07 -5.77 13.57
C LEU A 116 11.66 -4.70 12.65
N VAL A 117 11.51 -4.85 11.32
CA VAL A 117 11.96 -3.86 10.33
C VAL A 117 10.79 -3.44 9.43
N PRO A 118 10.36 -2.16 9.48
CA PRO A 118 9.18 -1.68 8.78
C PRO A 118 9.38 -1.60 7.26
N GLY A 119 8.30 -1.78 6.51
CA GLY A 119 8.23 -1.52 5.06
C GLY A 119 8.02 -0.04 4.72
N ILE A 120 7.99 0.27 3.42
CA ILE A 120 7.68 1.61 2.91
C ILE A 120 6.36 2.13 3.50
N VAL A 121 6.27 3.44 3.75
CA VAL A 121 5.14 4.12 4.40
C VAL A 121 4.69 3.59 5.78
N THR A 122 5.23 2.50 6.34
CA THR A 122 4.71 1.94 7.61
C THR A 122 5.31 2.53 8.88
N GLY A 123 6.44 3.26 8.79
CA GLY A 123 7.05 3.96 9.93
C GLY A 123 6.58 5.41 10.08
N GLY A 124 6.32 5.85 11.32
CA GLY A 124 5.96 7.25 11.59
C GLY A 124 7.11 8.23 11.34
N LEU A 125 6.80 9.44 10.86
CA LEU A 125 7.76 10.53 10.63
C LEU A 125 7.35 11.79 11.39
N GLU A 126 8.27 12.42 12.14
CA GLU A 126 8.06 13.66 12.91
C GLU A 126 8.86 14.85 12.35
N LEU A 127 8.27 16.06 12.46
CA LEU A 127 8.88 17.31 12.02
C LEU A 127 9.87 17.86 13.07
N TRP A 128 11.06 18.27 12.64
CA TRP A 128 12.08 18.91 13.49
C TRP A 128 12.37 20.36 13.09
N GLU A 129 12.24 20.70 11.81
CA GLU A 129 12.45 22.04 11.26
C GLU A 129 11.58 22.18 10.00
N GLY A 130 11.01 23.35 9.75
CA GLY A 130 10.08 23.53 8.63
C GLY A 130 9.75 25.00 8.36
N ARG A 131 9.13 25.25 7.21
CA ARG A 131 8.69 26.60 6.78
C ARG A 131 7.59 27.18 7.68
N PRO A 132 7.30 28.50 7.63
CA PRO A 132 6.22 29.12 8.41
C PRO A 132 4.84 28.45 8.27
N CYS A 133 4.51 27.82 7.13
CA CYS A 133 3.26 27.05 7.00
C CYS A 133 3.17 25.85 7.97
N SER A 134 4.30 25.39 8.52
CA SER A 134 4.37 24.31 9.51
C SER A 134 4.38 24.80 10.97
N GLU A 135 4.18 26.11 11.20
CA GLU A 135 4.16 26.67 12.55
C GLU A 135 3.17 25.94 13.47
N GLY A 136 3.63 25.61 14.68
CA GLY A 136 2.92 24.78 15.64
C GLY A 136 3.03 23.27 15.44
N LEU A 137 3.81 22.77 14.48
CA LEU A 137 3.98 21.33 14.19
C LEU A 137 5.31 20.70 14.67
N PHE A 138 6.17 21.45 15.38
CA PHE A 138 7.43 20.91 15.93
C PHE A 138 7.20 19.64 16.77
N ARG A 139 7.94 18.58 16.43
CA ARG A 139 7.87 17.20 16.96
C ARG A 139 6.47 16.57 16.95
N LYS A 140 5.57 17.04 16.08
CA LYS A 140 4.36 16.30 15.73
C LYS A 140 4.65 15.34 14.57
N ARG A 141 3.94 14.20 14.56
CA ARG A 141 3.97 13.26 13.44
C ARG A 141 3.32 13.92 12.21
N LEU A 142 4.08 14.09 11.13
CA LEU A 142 3.54 14.39 9.80
C LEU A 142 3.03 13.12 9.12
N TRP A 143 3.62 11.97 9.45
CA TRP A 143 3.23 10.67 8.90
C TRP A 143 3.03 9.66 10.04
N GLY A 144 2.00 8.80 9.91
CA GLY A 144 1.64 7.81 10.95
C GLY A 144 1.07 8.42 12.23
N GLY A 145 0.15 9.40 12.12
CA GLY A 145 -0.39 10.16 13.25
C GLY A 145 -1.82 10.66 13.01
N SER A 146 -2.16 11.86 13.52
CA SER A 146 -3.48 12.46 13.26
C SER A 146 -3.52 13.13 11.89
N PHE A 147 -4.29 12.55 10.97
CA PHE A 147 -4.47 13.03 9.59
C PHE A 147 -5.16 14.41 9.52
N ALA A 148 -5.68 14.91 10.64
CA ALA A 148 -6.31 16.23 10.74
C ALA A 148 -5.40 17.40 10.31
N GLU A 149 -4.07 17.30 10.47
CA GLU A 149 -3.16 18.36 10.00
C GLU A 149 -2.94 18.33 8.47
N ILE A 150 -3.11 17.16 7.84
CA ILE A 150 -3.02 16.99 6.37
C ILE A 150 -4.19 17.72 5.72
N PHE A 151 -5.42 17.53 6.24
CA PHE A 151 -6.61 18.26 5.77
C PHE A 151 -6.51 19.77 5.94
N LYS A 152 -5.86 20.26 7.01
CA LYS A 152 -5.72 21.71 7.26
C LYS A 152 -4.71 22.39 6.34
N ARG A 153 -3.61 21.70 5.98
CA ARG A 153 -2.47 22.30 5.27
C ARG A 153 -1.85 21.33 4.24
N PRO A 154 -2.61 20.79 3.27
CA PRO A 154 -2.16 19.70 2.40
C PRO A 154 -0.92 20.07 1.59
N MET A 155 -0.85 21.30 1.05
CA MET A 155 0.32 21.79 0.31
C MET A 155 1.58 21.91 1.17
N CYS A 156 1.44 22.35 2.41
CA CYS A 156 2.57 22.41 3.35
C CYS A 156 3.06 21.00 3.68
N TRP A 157 2.14 20.06 3.92
CA TRP A 157 2.48 18.66 4.21
C TRP A 157 3.18 17.98 3.03
N LEU A 158 2.71 18.18 1.80
CA LEU A 158 3.36 17.69 0.58
C LEU A 158 4.77 18.27 0.42
N GLU A 159 4.98 19.56 0.69
CA GLU A 159 6.31 20.16 0.66
C GLU A 159 7.25 19.52 1.70
N HIS A 160 6.80 19.35 2.95
CA HIS A 160 7.65 18.83 4.03
C HIS A 160 7.95 17.33 3.92
N LEU A 161 7.15 16.59 3.16
CA LEU A 161 7.45 15.19 2.81
C LEU A 161 8.31 15.03 1.55
N SER A 162 8.48 16.08 0.74
CA SER A 162 9.40 16.03 -0.41
C SER A 162 10.86 15.90 0.02
N LEU A 163 11.67 15.29 -0.85
CA LEU A 163 13.14 15.29 -0.77
C LEU A 163 13.74 16.19 -1.85
N HIS A 164 14.96 16.65 -1.63
CA HIS A 164 15.67 17.55 -2.51
C HIS A 164 16.05 16.86 -3.84
N ASN A 165 15.68 17.49 -4.95
CA ASN A 165 15.67 16.89 -6.30
C ASN A 165 17.03 16.42 -6.83
N GLU A 166 18.14 16.87 -6.24
CA GLU A 166 19.50 16.51 -6.68
C GLU A 166 20.22 15.57 -5.69
N THR A 167 19.91 15.66 -4.40
CA THR A 167 20.68 14.98 -3.33
C THR A 167 19.94 13.83 -2.66
N GLY A 168 18.61 13.74 -2.79
CA GLY A 168 17.82 12.68 -2.15
C GLY A 168 17.83 12.77 -0.61
N LEU A 169 17.99 13.99 -0.07
CA LEU A 169 17.97 14.33 1.36
C LEU A 169 16.85 15.37 1.64
N ASP A 170 16.66 15.80 2.89
CA ASP A 170 15.65 16.84 3.18
C ASP A 170 15.98 18.18 2.49
N PRO A 171 14.97 18.96 2.02
CA PRO A 171 15.20 20.30 1.46
C PRO A 171 15.73 21.33 2.50
N PRO A 172 16.46 22.37 2.07
CA PRO A 172 16.92 23.43 2.97
C PRO A 172 15.77 24.10 3.75
N GLY A 173 15.94 24.22 5.07
CA GLY A 173 14.92 24.75 6.00
C GLY A 173 13.79 23.75 6.34
N ILE A 174 13.95 22.47 5.99
CA ILE A 174 13.03 21.38 6.32
C ILE A 174 13.85 20.20 6.89
N ARG A 175 13.40 19.64 8.01
CA ARG A 175 13.97 18.41 8.60
C ARG A 175 12.85 17.52 9.13
N VAL A 176 12.75 16.33 8.57
CA VAL A 176 11.81 15.29 8.99
C VAL A 176 12.61 14.07 9.44
N ARG A 177 12.22 13.42 10.54
CA ARG A 177 12.96 12.28 11.11
C ARG A 177 12.01 11.13 11.45
N ALA A 178 12.52 9.91 11.38
CA ALA A 178 11.77 8.72 11.79
C ALA A 178 11.51 8.74 13.30
N VAL A 179 10.27 8.43 13.69
CA VAL A 179 9.89 8.26 15.10
C VAL A 179 10.65 7.03 15.66
N PRO A 180 11.34 7.13 16.80
CA PRO A 180 12.13 6.02 17.33
C PRO A 180 11.33 5.04 18.21
N GLY A 181 11.67 3.75 18.16
CA GLY A 181 11.19 2.71 19.08
C GLY A 181 9.82 2.13 18.74
N LEU A 182 9.27 1.31 19.65
CA LEU A 182 7.99 0.60 19.44
C LEU A 182 6.81 1.55 19.23
N VAL A 183 6.89 2.76 19.81
CA VAL A 183 5.94 3.88 19.58
C VAL A 183 5.78 4.23 18.09
N ALA A 184 6.75 3.91 17.22
CA ALA A 184 6.63 4.10 15.77
C ALA A 184 5.83 3.00 15.06
N ALA A 185 5.65 1.84 15.70
CA ALA A 185 4.80 0.74 15.27
C ALA A 185 3.35 0.89 15.81
N ASP A 186 3.21 1.57 16.95
CA ASP A 186 1.93 1.85 17.61
C ASP A 186 1.08 2.88 16.85
N TYR A 187 -0.16 2.49 16.56
CA TYR A 187 -1.26 3.31 16.01
C TYR A 187 -0.84 4.24 14.88
N PHE A 188 -0.57 3.66 13.71
CA PHE A 188 -0.26 4.40 12.48
C PHE A 188 -1.39 5.35 12.06
N ALA A 189 -2.65 4.90 12.18
CA ALA A 189 -3.85 5.73 12.08
C ALA A 189 -4.93 5.14 13.00
N PRO A 190 -5.96 5.92 13.38
CA PRO A 190 -7.18 5.34 13.93
C PRO A 190 -7.75 4.29 12.95
N GLY A 191 -7.78 3.03 13.35
CA GLY A 191 -8.23 1.91 12.51
C GLY A 191 -7.18 1.26 11.59
N TYR A 192 -5.92 1.74 11.55
CA TYR A 192 -4.87 1.14 10.71
C TYR A 192 -3.72 0.57 11.55
N PHE A 193 -3.69 -0.77 11.64
CA PHE A 193 -2.82 -1.53 12.53
C PHE A 193 -1.86 -2.41 11.73
N VAL A 194 -0.63 -1.93 11.49
CA VAL A 194 0.38 -2.70 10.73
C VAL A 194 1.00 -3.78 11.61
N TRP A 195 1.57 -3.38 12.75
CA TRP A 195 2.41 -4.25 13.60
C TRP A 195 1.78 -4.63 14.94
N ALA A 196 0.73 -3.92 15.38
CA ALA A 196 0.20 -4.02 16.74
C ALA A 196 -0.23 -5.46 17.12
N VAL A 197 -0.88 -6.19 16.21
CA VAL A 197 -1.35 -7.56 16.47
C VAL A 197 -0.18 -8.52 16.73
N LEU A 198 0.89 -8.44 15.93
CA LEU A 198 2.08 -9.25 16.13
C LEU A 198 2.81 -8.87 17.44
N ILE A 199 2.93 -7.57 17.74
CA ILE A 199 3.54 -7.06 18.98
C ILE A 199 2.76 -7.52 20.22
N GLU A 200 1.43 -7.49 20.18
CA GLU A 200 0.57 -7.95 21.28
C GLU A 200 0.73 -9.46 21.53
N ASN A 201 0.81 -10.26 20.47
CA ASN A 201 1.02 -11.71 20.58
C ASN A 201 2.44 -12.07 21.07
N LEU A 202 3.46 -11.31 20.68
CA LEU A 202 4.81 -11.38 21.26
C LEU A 202 4.78 -11.00 22.75
N ALA A 203 4.08 -9.93 23.13
CA ALA A 203 3.96 -9.49 24.51
C ALA A 203 3.27 -10.53 25.41
N LYS A 204 2.27 -11.25 24.89
CA LYS A 204 1.55 -12.32 25.61
C LYS A 204 2.49 -13.44 26.10
N ILE A 205 3.46 -13.88 25.29
CA ILE A 205 4.46 -14.89 25.71
C ILE A 205 5.62 -14.31 26.54
N GLY A 206 5.79 -12.98 26.60
CA GLY A 206 6.78 -12.32 27.48
C GLY A 206 7.82 -11.44 26.79
N TYR A 207 7.56 -10.97 25.56
CA TYR A 207 8.38 -9.90 24.97
C TYR A 207 8.02 -8.52 25.51
N GLU A 208 9.03 -7.66 25.67
CA GLU A 208 8.91 -6.27 26.10
C GLU A 208 10.05 -5.42 25.51
N GLY A 209 10.10 -4.11 25.78
CA GLY A 209 11.08 -3.18 25.17
C GLY A 209 12.57 -3.49 25.41
N LYS A 210 12.91 -4.47 26.27
CA LYS A 210 14.29 -4.96 26.47
C LYS A 210 14.73 -5.97 25.41
N ASN A 211 13.83 -6.88 25.00
CA ASN A 211 14.09 -7.99 24.07
C ASN A 211 13.32 -7.87 22.74
N LEU A 212 12.43 -6.89 22.59
CA LEU A 212 11.75 -6.52 21.34
C LEU A 212 12.13 -5.10 20.90
N HIS A 213 12.42 -4.91 19.62
CA HIS A 213 12.77 -3.61 19.04
C HIS A 213 12.16 -3.39 17.66
N MET A 214 11.81 -2.15 17.32
CA MET A 214 11.39 -1.71 15.99
C MET A 214 12.47 -0.80 15.40
N ALA A 215 13.03 -1.19 14.25
CA ALA A 215 14.09 -0.48 13.57
C ALA A 215 13.55 0.77 12.85
N ALA A 216 13.69 1.94 13.47
CA ALA A 216 13.24 3.21 12.91
C ALA A 216 14.23 3.75 11.86
N TYR A 217 13.76 3.97 10.63
CA TYR A 217 14.47 4.64 9.54
C TYR A 217 13.51 5.48 8.68
N ASP A 218 14.02 6.49 7.99
CA ASP A 218 13.21 7.31 7.07
C ASP A 218 13.05 6.60 5.74
N TRP A 219 11.88 5.96 5.57
CA TRP A 219 11.54 5.13 4.43
C TRP A 219 11.40 5.89 3.10
N ARG A 220 11.61 7.22 3.06
CA ARG A 220 11.68 8.00 1.81
C ARG A 220 13.07 7.96 1.16
N LEU A 221 14.13 7.83 1.98
CA LEU A 221 15.52 7.96 1.55
C LEU A 221 16.04 6.71 0.83
N SER A 222 17.08 6.88 0.01
CA SER A 222 17.90 5.74 -0.42
C SER A 222 18.58 5.07 0.78
N PHE A 223 18.88 3.77 0.69
CA PHE A 223 19.30 2.98 1.86
C PHE A 223 20.69 3.37 2.41
N GLN A 224 21.56 3.97 1.58
CA GLN A 224 22.81 4.55 2.06
C GLN A 224 22.60 5.97 2.63
N ASN A 225 21.60 6.71 2.16
CA ASN A 225 21.29 8.05 2.69
C ASN A 225 20.68 8.01 4.10
N THR A 226 20.03 6.91 4.52
CA THR A 226 19.60 6.74 5.93
C THR A 226 20.80 6.66 6.88
N GLU A 227 21.92 6.08 6.44
CA GLU A 227 23.17 6.07 7.18
C GLU A 227 23.85 7.44 7.15
N ILE A 228 23.98 8.06 5.97
CA ILE A 228 24.63 9.38 5.82
C ILE A 228 23.90 10.47 6.62
N ARG A 229 22.56 10.45 6.66
CA ARG A 229 21.76 11.49 7.35
C ARG A 229 21.51 11.22 8.84
N ASP A 230 21.18 9.97 9.19
CA ASP A 230 20.65 9.62 10.52
C ASP A 230 21.48 8.55 11.25
N GLN A 231 22.55 8.03 10.62
CA GLN A 231 23.33 6.88 11.11
C GLN A 231 22.45 5.64 11.39
N ALA A 232 21.41 5.43 10.58
CA ALA A 232 20.37 4.44 10.84
C ALA A 232 20.86 2.98 10.81
N LEU A 233 21.84 2.64 9.95
CA LEU A 233 22.43 1.30 9.87
C LEU A 233 23.41 1.08 11.02
N SER A 234 24.22 2.09 11.38
CA SER A 234 25.08 2.05 12.59
C SER A 234 24.25 1.89 13.87
N ARG A 235 23.15 2.62 14.01
CA ARG A 235 22.23 2.50 15.15
C ARG A 235 21.57 1.12 15.22
N LEU A 236 21.20 0.54 14.07
CA LEU A 236 20.66 -0.82 13.99
C LEU A 236 21.71 -1.87 14.39
N LYS A 237 22.94 -1.78 13.88
CA LYS A 237 24.09 -2.62 14.26
C LYS A 237 24.29 -2.62 15.77
N SER A 238 24.50 -1.44 16.37
CA SER A 238 24.76 -1.32 17.80
C SER A 238 23.59 -1.77 18.68
N LYS A 239 22.33 -1.64 18.21
CA LYS A 239 21.16 -2.16 18.93
C LYS A 239 21.07 -3.69 18.85
N ILE A 240 21.43 -4.31 17.73
CA ILE A 240 21.54 -5.78 17.60
C ILE A 240 22.67 -6.32 18.49
N GLU A 241 23.85 -5.69 18.47
CA GLU A 241 24.98 -6.07 19.33
C GLU A 241 24.64 -5.94 20.82
N LEU A 242 23.96 -4.86 21.21
CA LEU A 242 23.47 -4.69 22.58
C LEU A 242 22.45 -5.77 22.96
N MET A 243 21.45 -6.04 22.10
CA MET A 243 20.41 -7.04 22.37
C MET A 243 20.98 -8.47 22.47
N TYR A 244 22.00 -8.78 21.67
CA TYR A 244 22.75 -10.04 21.77
C TYR A 244 23.41 -10.18 23.15
N VAL A 245 24.13 -9.15 23.62
CA VAL A 245 24.79 -9.18 24.95
C VAL A 245 23.77 -9.23 26.08
N THR A 246 22.76 -8.36 26.10
CA THR A 246 21.79 -8.28 27.21
C THR A 246 20.83 -9.46 27.28
N SER A 247 20.72 -10.26 26.22
CA SER A 247 19.92 -11.49 26.18
C SER A 247 20.73 -12.75 26.50
N GLY A 248 21.94 -12.61 27.05
CA GLY A 248 22.80 -13.76 27.39
C GLY A 248 23.40 -14.44 26.16
N TYR A 249 23.87 -13.65 25.20
CA TYR A 249 24.51 -14.10 23.95
C TYR A 249 23.59 -14.94 23.04
N LYS A 250 22.28 -14.70 23.11
CA LYS A 250 21.29 -15.29 22.20
C LYS A 250 21.23 -14.46 20.91
N LYS A 251 21.47 -15.11 19.76
CA LYS A 251 21.36 -14.50 18.42
C LYS A 251 19.94 -13.91 18.21
N VAL A 252 19.81 -12.81 17.47
CA VAL A 252 18.56 -12.09 17.19
C VAL A 252 17.73 -12.80 16.10
N VAL A 253 16.41 -12.85 16.25
CA VAL A 253 15.47 -13.14 15.15
C VAL A 253 14.99 -11.82 14.56
N VAL A 254 15.12 -11.66 13.24
CA VAL A 254 14.74 -10.42 12.54
C VAL A 254 13.48 -10.66 11.71
N VAL A 255 12.49 -9.77 11.84
CA VAL A 255 11.20 -9.85 11.14
C VAL A 255 11.02 -8.61 10.26
N PRO A 256 11.58 -8.59 9.04
CA PRO A 256 11.37 -7.51 8.09
C PRO A 256 10.09 -7.69 7.27
N HIS A 257 9.39 -6.59 6.96
CA HIS A 257 8.19 -6.57 6.11
C HIS A 257 8.41 -5.78 4.82
N SER A 258 7.91 -6.28 3.68
CA SER A 258 7.82 -5.54 2.41
C SER A 258 9.17 -4.94 1.98
N MET A 259 9.25 -3.65 1.67
CA MET A 259 10.51 -2.94 1.37
C MET A 259 11.58 -3.08 2.48
N GLY A 260 11.16 -3.26 3.75
CA GLY A 260 12.05 -3.46 4.89
C GLY A 260 12.89 -4.73 4.78
N VAL A 261 12.46 -5.70 3.97
CA VAL A 261 13.25 -6.89 3.59
C VAL A 261 14.45 -6.49 2.75
N ILE A 262 14.24 -5.61 1.76
CA ILE A 262 15.30 -5.12 0.86
C ILE A 262 16.26 -4.19 1.64
N TYR A 263 15.72 -3.40 2.57
CA TYR A 263 16.52 -2.60 3.50
C TYR A 263 17.39 -3.48 4.41
N PHE A 264 16.85 -4.59 4.92
CA PHE A 264 17.62 -5.51 5.75
C PHE A 264 18.65 -6.31 4.95
N LEU A 265 18.37 -6.68 3.69
CA LEU A 265 19.34 -7.27 2.78
C LEU A 265 20.54 -6.32 2.54
N HIS A 266 20.27 -5.03 2.34
CA HIS A 266 21.31 -3.98 2.26
C HIS A 266 22.10 -3.89 3.56
N PHE A 267 21.43 -3.92 4.71
CA PHE A 267 22.08 -3.92 6.03
C PHE A 267 23.04 -5.11 6.22
N LEU A 268 22.69 -6.32 5.76
CA LEU A 268 23.56 -7.51 5.88
C LEU A 268 24.92 -7.28 5.17
N LYS A 269 24.95 -6.73 3.95
CA LYS A 269 26.22 -6.44 3.29
C LYS A 269 26.90 -5.17 3.80
N TRP A 270 26.13 -4.15 4.19
CA TRP A 270 26.67 -2.97 4.84
C TRP A 270 27.42 -3.34 6.12
N VAL A 271 26.88 -4.21 6.98
CA VAL A 271 27.51 -4.55 8.27
C VAL A 271 28.73 -5.45 8.12
N GLU A 272 28.75 -6.38 7.15
CA GLU A 272 29.96 -7.17 6.83
C GLU A 272 31.09 -6.31 6.24
N SER A 273 30.74 -5.30 5.43
CA SER A 273 31.70 -4.51 4.65
C SER A 273 32.53 -3.54 5.50
N PRO A 274 33.79 -3.25 5.12
CA PRO A 274 34.67 -2.38 5.88
C PRO A 274 34.27 -0.89 5.80
N PRO A 275 34.64 -0.07 6.80
CA PRO A 275 34.56 1.38 6.72
C PRO A 275 35.46 1.94 5.59
N PRO A 276 35.17 3.12 5.03
CA PRO A 276 34.11 4.06 5.43
C PRO A 276 32.73 3.77 4.81
N MET A 277 32.62 2.77 3.93
CA MET A 277 31.38 2.50 3.17
C MET A 277 30.40 1.56 3.90
N GLY A 278 30.94 0.57 4.62
CA GLY A 278 30.19 -0.35 5.47
C GLY A 278 30.46 -0.15 6.96
N GLY A 279 29.71 -0.87 7.79
CA GLY A 279 29.70 -0.79 9.24
C GLY A 279 30.83 -1.51 9.96
N GLY A 280 31.74 -2.20 9.26
CA GLY A 280 32.94 -2.80 9.85
C GLY A 280 32.67 -3.86 10.91
N GLY A 281 31.63 -4.67 10.76
CA GLY A 281 31.40 -5.88 11.55
C GLY A 281 32.23 -7.09 11.09
N GLY A 282 32.60 -7.13 9.80
CA GLY A 282 33.29 -8.26 9.18
C GLY A 282 32.35 -9.43 8.83
N PRO A 283 32.81 -10.42 8.04
CA PRO A 283 31.95 -11.48 7.50
C PRO A 283 31.30 -12.36 8.60
N GLY A 284 32.02 -12.62 9.70
CA GLY A 284 31.47 -13.38 10.83
C GLY A 284 30.38 -12.67 11.64
N TRP A 285 30.06 -11.39 11.35
CA TRP A 285 29.11 -10.63 12.15
C TRP A 285 27.69 -11.19 12.08
N CYS A 286 27.22 -11.57 10.88
CA CYS A 286 25.89 -12.13 10.68
C CYS A 286 25.75 -13.49 11.39
N ALA A 287 26.73 -14.38 11.19
CA ALA A 287 26.79 -15.70 11.81
C ALA A 287 26.79 -15.63 13.35
N LYS A 288 27.46 -14.63 13.92
CA LYS A 288 27.52 -14.39 15.37
C LYS A 288 26.21 -13.86 15.95
N HIS A 289 25.57 -12.88 15.29
CA HIS A 289 24.50 -12.10 15.92
C HIS A 289 23.07 -12.46 15.49
N ILE A 290 22.85 -13.17 14.39
CA ILE A 290 21.51 -13.44 13.84
C ILE A 290 21.18 -14.95 13.83
N LYS A 291 19.97 -15.32 14.27
CA LYS A 291 19.42 -16.71 14.24
C LYS A 291 18.64 -16.96 12.95
N ALA A 292 17.71 -16.07 12.65
CA ALA A 292 16.75 -16.24 11.57
C ALA A 292 16.30 -14.89 11.01
N ILE A 293 15.95 -14.87 9.72
CA ILE A 293 15.35 -13.72 9.04
C ILE A 293 13.98 -14.16 8.48
N MET A 294 12.91 -13.61 9.04
CA MET A 294 11.53 -14.00 8.79
C MET A 294 10.84 -12.95 7.92
N ASN A 295 11.09 -13.03 6.61
CA ASN A 295 10.73 -11.99 5.66
C ASN A 295 9.25 -12.05 5.30
N ILE A 296 8.45 -11.08 5.75
CA ILE A 296 7.01 -11.00 5.49
C ILE A 296 6.74 -10.20 4.20
N GLY A 297 6.01 -10.79 3.25
CA GLY A 297 5.66 -10.19 1.95
C GLY A 297 6.87 -9.61 1.20
N PRO A 298 7.97 -10.38 1.00
CA PRO A 298 9.25 -9.80 0.57
C PRO A 298 9.23 -9.35 -0.88
N ALA A 299 9.41 -8.05 -1.13
CA ALA A 299 9.45 -7.49 -2.49
C ALA A 299 10.83 -7.66 -3.18
N PHE A 300 11.49 -8.81 -3.03
CA PHE A 300 12.90 -9.03 -3.42
C PHE A 300 13.20 -8.56 -4.84
N LEU A 301 12.38 -8.98 -5.80
CA LEU A 301 12.58 -8.68 -7.22
C LEU A 301 11.80 -7.43 -7.68
N GLY A 302 11.22 -6.67 -6.75
CA GLY A 302 10.38 -5.51 -7.02
C GLY A 302 8.91 -5.85 -7.27
N VAL A 303 8.07 -4.84 -7.49
CA VAL A 303 6.64 -4.98 -7.76
C VAL A 303 6.23 -4.14 -8.98
N PRO A 304 5.44 -4.67 -9.93
CA PRO A 304 4.96 -3.90 -11.08
C PRO A 304 4.17 -2.64 -10.68
N LYS A 305 3.51 -2.66 -9.52
CA LYS A 305 2.79 -1.53 -8.90
C LYS A 305 3.67 -0.29 -8.64
N ALA A 306 4.97 -0.47 -8.38
CA ALA A 306 5.89 0.66 -8.24
C ALA A 306 6.03 1.43 -9.57
N VAL A 307 5.88 0.73 -10.70
CA VAL A 307 5.98 1.31 -12.04
C VAL A 307 4.81 2.25 -12.32
N SER A 308 3.56 1.79 -12.12
CA SER A 308 2.36 2.61 -12.36
C SER A 308 2.25 3.78 -11.38
N ASN A 309 2.66 3.59 -10.12
CA ASN A 309 2.82 4.68 -9.14
C ASN A 309 3.75 5.80 -9.65
N ILE A 310 4.89 5.47 -10.26
CA ILE A 310 5.88 6.45 -10.77
C ILE A 310 5.47 7.03 -12.13
N PHE A 311 4.81 6.23 -12.97
CA PHE A 311 4.50 6.57 -14.37
C PHE A 311 3.23 7.43 -14.52
N SER A 312 2.15 7.12 -13.78
CA SER A 312 0.91 7.92 -13.85
C SER A 312 0.27 8.26 -12.51
N ALA A 313 0.84 7.79 -11.38
CA ALA A 313 0.28 7.94 -10.03
C ALA A 313 -1.16 7.37 -9.87
N GLU A 314 -1.54 6.39 -10.69
CA GLU A 314 -2.87 5.74 -10.66
C GLU A 314 -2.92 4.44 -9.85
N GLY A 315 -1.78 3.94 -9.35
CA GLY A 315 -1.70 2.69 -8.59
C GLY A 315 -2.46 2.72 -7.26
N LYS A 316 -2.94 1.55 -6.78
CA LYS A 316 -3.87 1.46 -5.62
C LYS A 316 -3.34 2.04 -4.30
N GLU A 317 -2.05 2.31 -4.13
CA GLU A 317 -1.55 3.03 -2.96
C GLU A 317 -1.96 4.51 -2.95
N VAL A 318 -2.16 5.12 -4.12
CA VAL A 318 -2.81 6.44 -4.20
C VAL A 318 -4.29 6.34 -3.81
N ALA A 319 -4.92 5.17 -3.92
CA ALA A 319 -6.26 4.93 -3.36
C ALA A 319 -6.28 4.88 -1.81
N PHE A 320 -5.16 4.60 -1.13
CA PHE A 320 -5.07 4.79 0.33
C PHE A 320 -5.12 6.27 0.70
N ILE A 321 -4.42 7.13 -0.05
CA ILE A 321 -4.50 8.59 0.11
C ILE A 321 -5.89 9.12 -0.28
N ARG A 322 -6.51 8.56 -1.32
CA ARG A 322 -7.90 8.87 -1.72
C ARG A 322 -8.92 8.45 -0.67
N ALA A 323 -8.78 7.27 -0.07
CA ALA A 323 -9.64 6.82 1.03
C ALA A 323 -9.42 7.60 2.33
N MET A 324 -8.20 8.08 2.59
CA MET A 324 -7.89 8.97 3.72
C MET A 324 -8.46 10.38 3.53
N ALA A 325 -8.63 10.87 2.30
CA ALA A 325 -9.08 12.23 2.00
C ALA A 325 -10.02 12.34 0.77
N PRO A 326 -11.19 11.67 0.78
CA PRO A 326 -12.07 11.59 -0.40
C PRO A 326 -12.55 12.98 -0.85
N SER A 327 -12.97 13.81 0.09
CA SER A 327 -13.44 15.19 -0.16
C SER A 327 -12.40 16.16 -0.75
N VAL A 328 -11.12 15.78 -0.81
CA VAL A 328 -10.07 16.56 -1.48
C VAL A 328 -9.90 16.12 -2.95
N LEU A 329 -10.05 14.82 -3.21
CA LEU A 329 -9.72 14.20 -4.49
C LEU A 329 -10.93 13.94 -5.40
N ASP A 330 -12.15 13.88 -4.86
CA ASP A 330 -13.39 13.66 -5.62
C ASP A 330 -13.96 14.94 -6.25
N SER A 331 -13.32 16.10 -6.06
CA SER A 331 -13.67 17.32 -6.79
C SER A 331 -12.92 17.36 -8.13
N GLU A 332 -13.66 17.50 -9.24
CA GLU A 332 -13.12 17.40 -10.61
C GLU A 332 -12.02 18.43 -10.98
N ILE A 333 -11.82 19.44 -10.12
CA ILE A 333 -10.88 20.54 -10.32
C ILE A 333 -9.65 20.41 -9.39
N LEU A 334 -9.83 20.18 -8.07
CA LEU A 334 -8.68 20.01 -7.15
C LEU A 334 -8.07 18.61 -7.21
N GLY A 335 -8.83 17.59 -7.64
CA GLY A 335 -8.34 16.21 -7.72
C GLY A 335 -7.15 16.06 -8.68
N LEU A 336 -7.14 16.81 -9.78
CA LEU A 336 -6.05 16.81 -10.77
C LEU A 336 -4.78 17.51 -10.24
N GLN A 337 -4.92 18.72 -9.69
CA GLN A 337 -3.78 19.46 -9.11
C GLN A 337 -3.14 18.73 -7.92
N THR A 338 -3.98 18.09 -7.09
CA THR A 338 -3.51 17.26 -5.97
C THR A 338 -2.74 16.03 -6.46
N LEU A 339 -3.16 15.42 -7.58
CA LEU A 339 -2.47 14.28 -8.18
C LEU A 339 -1.10 14.68 -8.76
N GLU A 340 -1.00 15.82 -9.45
CA GLU A 340 0.26 16.34 -9.99
C GLU A 340 1.27 16.66 -8.88
N HIS A 341 0.82 17.29 -7.79
CA HIS A 341 1.67 17.51 -6.61
C HIS A 341 2.07 16.21 -5.92
N LEU A 342 1.15 15.25 -5.75
CA LEU A 342 1.44 13.95 -5.15
C LEU A 342 2.47 13.16 -5.99
N MET A 343 2.32 13.16 -7.31
CA MET A 343 3.25 12.54 -8.26
C MET A 343 4.65 13.19 -8.20
N ARG A 344 4.70 14.54 -8.12
CA ARG A 344 5.96 15.26 -7.91
C ARG A 344 6.63 14.86 -6.58
N VAL A 345 5.87 14.72 -5.49
CA VAL A 345 6.42 14.34 -4.18
C VAL A 345 6.88 12.88 -4.17
N SER A 346 6.10 11.94 -4.69
CA SER A 346 6.48 10.52 -4.72
C SER A 346 7.73 10.27 -5.58
N ARG A 347 7.92 11.03 -6.67
CA ARG A 347 9.17 11.06 -7.48
C ARG A 347 10.38 11.65 -6.76
N THR A 348 10.24 12.17 -5.54
CA THR A 348 11.38 12.51 -4.67
C THR A 348 11.78 11.37 -3.74
N TRP A 349 10.92 10.37 -3.50
CA TRP A 349 11.17 9.27 -2.57
C TRP A 349 12.00 8.15 -3.23
N ASP A 350 13.33 8.34 -3.23
CA ASP A 350 14.28 7.44 -3.90
C ASP A 350 14.18 5.98 -3.45
N SER A 351 13.70 5.72 -2.23
CA SER A 351 13.42 4.37 -1.73
C SER A 351 12.48 3.54 -2.62
N THR A 352 11.54 4.20 -3.31
CA THR A 352 10.57 3.55 -4.22
C THR A 352 11.28 2.82 -5.37
N ILE A 353 12.49 3.23 -5.73
CA ILE A 353 13.28 2.60 -6.79
C ILE A 353 13.85 1.25 -6.37
N SER A 354 13.99 0.99 -5.06
CA SER A 354 14.28 -0.36 -4.55
C SER A 354 13.15 -1.37 -4.86
N LEU A 355 11.93 -0.87 -5.10
CA LEU A 355 10.74 -1.66 -5.43
C LEU A 355 10.51 -1.82 -6.94
N LEU A 356 11.35 -1.25 -7.81
CA LEU A 356 11.23 -1.49 -9.26
C LEU A 356 11.65 -2.94 -9.64
N PRO A 357 11.08 -3.50 -10.72
CA PRO A 357 11.41 -4.83 -11.23
C PRO A 357 12.92 -5.08 -11.44
N LYS A 358 13.46 -6.15 -10.86
CA LYS A 358 14.86 -6.56 -10.96
C LYS A 358 15.03 -7.81 -11.82
N GLY A 359 16.18 -7.93 -12.48
CA GLY A 359 16.56 -9.06 -13.32
C GLY A 359 16.03 -9.02 -14.75
N GLY A 360 15.31 -7.97 -15.13
CA GLY A 360 14.82 -7.75 -16.50
C GLY A 360 14.01 -8.94 -17.04
N GLU A 361 14.16 -9.20 -18.34
CA GLU A 361 13.38 -10.21 -19.07
C GLU A 361 13.65 -11.66 -18.64
N THR A 362 14.84 -11.95 -18.10
CA THR A 362 15.19 -13.29 -17.56
C THR A 362 14.28 -13.68 -16.40
N ILE A 363 13.82 -12.69 -15.61
CA ILE A 363 12.92 -12.89 -14.47
C ILE A 363 11.47 -12.64 -14.87
N TRP A 364 11.19 -11.50 -15.52
CA TRP A 364 9.81 -11.02 -15.71
C TRP A 364 9.18 -11.40 -17.05
N GLY A 365 9.91 -12.10 -17.93
CA GLY A 365 9.46 -12.41 -19.29
C GLY A 365 9.79 -11.32 -20.31
N ASN A 366 9.62 -11.64 -21.59
CA ASN A 366 9.87 -10.76 -22.72
C ASN A 366 8.56 -10.29 -23.38
N LEU A 367 8.57 -9.93 -24.66
CA LEU A 367 7.36 -9.49 -25.35
C LEU A 367 6.33 -10.60 -25.59
N ASP A 368 6.67 -11.89 -25.57
CA ASP A 368 5.72 -12.97 -25.88
C ASP A 368 5.66 -14.09 -24.82
N CYS A 369 6.71 -14.27 -24.01
CA CYS A 369 6.75 -15.30 -22.96
C CYS A 369 6.90 -14.73 -21.54
N SER A 370 6.47 -15.49 -20.53
CA SER A 370 6.68 -15.19 -19.10
C SER A 370 6.61 -16.45 -18.22
N PRO A 371 7.26 -16.46 -17.03
CA PRO A 371 7.23 -17.62 -16.14
C PRO A 371 5.83 -18.06 -15.71
N GLU A 372 4.87 -17.12 -15.67
CA GLU A 372 3.48 -17.32 -15.24
C GLU A 372 2.56 -17.93 -16.33
N GLU A 373 3.09 -18.32 -17.50
CA GLU A 373 2.29 -18.91 -18.59
C GLU A 373 1.47 -20.14 -18.14
N GLY A 374 0.19 -20.16 -18.54
CA GLY A 374 -0.74 -21.21 -18.10
C GLY A 374 -1.12 -21.10 -16.62
N HIS A 375 -1.13 -19.89 -16.06
CA HIS A 375 -1.79 -19.59 -14.79
C HIS A 375 -3.27 -19.27 -15.06
N ASP A 376 -4.18 -20.17 -14.67
CA ASP A 376 -5.62 -19.96 -14.83
C ASP A 376 -6.13 -18.85 -13.90
N CYS A 377 -6.52 -17.71 -14.48
CA CYS A 377 -7.11 -16.57 -13.76
C CYS A 377 -8.57 -16.82 -13.33
N ASP A 378 -8.81 -17.93 -12.64
CA ASP A 378 -10.12 -18.46 -12.27
C ASP A 378 -10.72 -17.83 -10.99
N PHE A 379 -10.10 -16.74 -10.52
CA PHE A 379 -10.44 -15.96 -9.32
C PHE A 379 -11.91 -15.51 -9.25
N VAL A 380 -12.63 -15.48 -10.38
CA VAL A 380 -14.03 -15.07 -10.49
C VAL A 380 -14.99 -16.12 -9.88
N LYS A 381 -14.66 -17.42 -9.90
CA LYS A 381 -15.60 -18.49 -9.48
C LYS A 381 -15.89 -18.53 -7.98
N LYS A 382 -15.03 -17.94 -7.13
CA LYS A 382 -15.22 -17.85 -5.66
C LYS A 382 -15.92 -16.53 -5.26
N GLY A 383 -16.86 -16.07 -6.10
CA GLY A 383 -17.29 -14.68 -6.18
C GLY A 383 -18.72 -14.33 -5.75
N LEU A 384 -19.70 -15.25 -5.89
CA LEU A 384 -21.08 -14.99 -5.47
C LEU A 384 -21.91 -16.28 -5.35
N PRO A 385 -22.60 -16.54 -4.22
CA PRO A 385 -23.71 -17.50 -4.18
C PRO A 385 -24.99 -16.81 -4.65
N SER A 386 -25.26 -16.83 -5.95
CA SER A 386 -26.54 -16.37 -6.49
C SER A 386 -27.67 -17.31 -6.05
N MET A 387 -28.49 -16.87 -5.09
CA MET A 387 -29.73 -17.58 -4.77
C MET A 387 -30.69 -17.52 -5.95
N ILE A 388 -31.20 -18.69 -6.35
CA ILE A 388 -32.35 -18.90 -7.24
C ILE A 388 -32.16 -18.35 -8.67
N ASP A 389 -31.84 -19.25 -9.60
CA ASP A 389 -32.91 -19.72 -10.48
C ASP A 389 -32.75 -21.21 -10.82
N ASN A 390 -33.87 -21.94 -10.87
CA ASN A 390 -33.92 -23.39 -11.09
C ASN A 390 -34.47 -23.65 -12.50
N ASN A 391 -33.59 -23.73 -13.50
CA ASN A 391 -33.98 -24.17 -14.85
C ASN A 391 -32.95 -25.14 -15.45
N LEU A 392 -33.18 -26.43 -15.22
CA LEU A 392 -32.43 -27.54 -15.79
C LEU A 392 -32.84 -27.74 -17.27
N ASN A 393 -32.16 -27.08 -18.20
CA ASN A 393 -32.33 -27.35 -19.65
C ASN A 393 -31.02 -27.87 -20.25
N ASN A 394 -30.98 -29.18 -20.48
CA ASN A 394 -29.76 -29.94 -20.79
C ASN A 394 -29.49 -29.97 -22.31
N SER A 395 -28.89 -28.90 -22.84
CA SER A 395 -28.47 -28.84 -24.25
C SER A 395 -26.98 -29.20 -24.41
N ASN A 396 -26.70 -30.29 -25.14
CA ASN A 396 -25.35 -30.76 -25.44
C ASN A 396 -24.64 -29.85 -26.47
N GLY A 397 -24.27 -28.65 -26.05
CA GLY A 397 -23.37 -27.76 -26.81
C GLY A 397 -21.97 -28.37 -26.91
N ARG A 398 -21.43 -28.45 -28.14
CA ARG A 398 -20.06 -28.93 -28.39
C ARG A 398 -19.06 -28.18 -27.50
N ARG A 399 -18.27 -28.91 -26.69
CA ARG A 399 -17.03 -28.38 -26.10
C ARG A 399 -16.03 -28.10 -27.22
N CYS A 400 -16.11 -26.91 -27.79
CA CYS A 400 -15.08 -26.42 -28.70
C CYS A 400 -13.82 -26.13 -27.88
N PHE A 401 -12.71 -26.82 -28.19
CA PHE A 401 -11.41 -26.55 -27.58
C PHE A 401 -10.86 -25.22 -28.12
N GLN A 402 -11.32 -24.10 -27.57
CA GLN A 402 -10.67 -22.81 -27.77
C GLN A 402 -9.32 -22.83 -27.06
N VAL A 403 -8.27 -23.12 -27.83
CA VAL A 403 -6.90 -22.76 -27.45
C VAL A 403 -6.86 -21.23 -27.37
N LYS A 404 -6.94 -20.69 -26.15
CA LYS A 404 -6.72 -19.26 -25.90
C LYS A 404 -5.23 -18.98 -26.02
N ASP A 405 -4.87 -17.91 -26.72
CA ASP A 405 -3.49 -17.43 -26.73
C ASP A 405 -3.00 -17.14 -25.30
N PRO A 406 -1.75 -17.49 -24.96
CA PRO A 406 -1.22 -17.26 -23.61
C PRO A 406 -1.13 -15.76 -23.30
N VAL A 407 -1.42 -15.41 -22.04
CA VAL A 407 -1.40 -14.02 -21.56
C VAL A 407 0.06 -13.53 -21.44
N LYS A 408 0.38 -12.44 -22.14
CA LYS A 408 1.77 -11.97 -22.35
C LYS A 408 2.24 -11.04 -21.23
N TYR A 409 2.30 -11.58 -20.00
CA TYR A 409 2.61 -10.81 -18.79
C TYR A 409 3.99 -10.11 -18.82
N GLY A 410 4.96 -10.54 -19.65
CA GLY A 410 6.25 -9.86 -19.79
C GLY A 410 6.17 -8.42 -20.34
N ARG A 411 5.05 -8.04 -20.97
CA ARG A 411 4.75 -6.66 -21.37
C ARG A 411 4.23 -5.84 -20.18
N MET A 412 5.13 -5.37 -19.32
CA MET A 412 4.79 -4.64 -18.09
C MET A 412 3.94 -3.37 -18.35
N ILE A 413 4.18 -2.70 -19.48
CA ILE A 413 3.31 -1.64 -20.01
C ILE A 413 2.99 -1.95 -21.48
N SER A 414 1.74 -1.80 -21.90
CA SER A 414 1.28 -1.90 -23.30
C SER A 414 0.38 -0.72 -23.66
N PHE A 415 0.58 -0.10 -24.82
CA PHE A 415 -0.24 1.04 -25.26
C PHE A 415 -1.44 0.60 -26.11
N GLY A 416 -2.60 0.47 -25.45
CA GLY A 416 -3.88 0.00 -26.00
C GLY A 416 -4.08 -1.52 -25.92
N LYS A 417 -5.33 -1.97 -25.76
CA LYS A 417 -5.67 -3.41 -25.56
C LYS A 417 -5.11 -4.32 -26.66
N ALA A 418 -5.17 -3.92 -27.93
CA ALA A 418 -4.60 -4.72 -29.02
C ALA A 418 -3.07 -4.95 -28.85
N ALA A 419 -2.34 -3.93 -28.40
CA ALA A 419 -0.90 -4.03 -28.17
C ALA A 419 -0.52 -4.99 -27.02
N SER A 420 -1.41 -5.25 -26.06
CA SER A 420 -1.15 -6.28 -25.03
C SER A 420 -1.44 -7.70 -25.50
N GLN A 421 -2.19 -7.88 -26.61
CA GLN A 421 -2.66 -9.19 -27.09
C GLN A 421 -1.92 -9.71 -28.34
N LEU A 422 -1.60 -8.84 -29.31
CA LEU A 422 -0.93 -9.19 -30.58
C LEU A 422 0.43 -9.89 -30.38
N HIS A 423 0.93 -10.63 -31.37
CA HIS A 423 2.30 -11.19 -31.33
C HIS A 423 3.36 -10.09 -31.52
N SER A 424 4.57 -10.23 -30.98
CA SER A 424 5.63 -9.20 -31.14
C SER A 424 5.93 -8.84 -32.59
N SER A 425 5.89 -9.83 -33.49
CA SER A 425 6.06 -9.63 -34.95
C SER A 425 4.93 -8.82 -35.61
N GLN A 426 3.91 -8.40 -34.86
CA GLN A 426 2.82 -7.53 -35.29
C GLN A 426 2.88 -6.15 -34.57
N LEU A 427 3.87 -5.94 -33.70
CA LEU A 427 4.12 -4.64 -33.06
C LEU A 427 5.18 -3.85 -33.85
N PRO A 428 5.13 -2.50 -33.86
CA PRO A 428 6.19 -1.69 -34.44
C PRO A 428 7.50 -1.84 -33.64
N THR A 429 8.56 -2.33 -34.26
CA THR A 429 9.92 -2.29 -33.72
C THR A 429 10.49 -0.88 -33.85
N HIS A 430 10.51 -0.14 -32.74
CA HIS A 430 11.27 1.11 -32.57
C HIS A 430 12.41 0.89 -31.57
N ASP A 431 13.60 1.39 -31.89
CA ASP A 431 14.81 1.15 -31.10
C ASP A 431 14.85 2.10 -29.87
N SER A 432 14.87 1.54 -28.64
CA SER A 432 14.73 2.34 -27.41
C SER A 432 15.88 3.32 -27.18
N LYS A 433 17.00 3.14 -27.87
CA LYS A 433 18.18 4.02 -27.77
C LYS A 433 17.96 5.39 -28.39
N GLU A 434 16.98 5.56 -29.28
CA GLU A 434 16.64 6.88 -29.85
C GLU A 434 15.96 7.82 -28.83
N PHE A 435 15.54 7.35 -27.65
CA PHE A 435 14.92 8.21 -26.62
C PHE A 435 15.89 9.20 -25.97
N LEU A 436 17.20 9.11 -26.24
CA LEU A 436 18.25 9.90 -25.58
C LEU A 436 18.61 11.22 -26.30
N HIS A 437 18.16 11.43 -27.54
CA HIS A 437 18.56 12.57 -28.36
C HIS A 437 17.39 13.27 -29.07
N THR A 438 16.57 13.99 -28.29
CA THR A 438 15.75 15.10 -28.81
C THR A 438 15.85 16.27 -27.84
N SER A 439 16.26 17.44 -28.33
CA SER A 439 16.52 18.63 -27.50
C SER A 439 15.25 19.25 -26.93
N ALA A 440 15.36 19.89 -25.76
CA ALA A 440 14.27 20.65 -25.17
C ALA A 440 13.78 21.75 -26.12
N SER A 441 12.46 21.78 -26.37
CA SER A 441 11.82 22.77 -27.23
C SER A 441 11.64 24.12 -26.52
N THR A 442 12.00 25.21 -27.18
CA THR A 442 12.02 26.56 -26.62
C THR A 442 10.64 27.06 -26.14
N ASN A 443 10.60 27.57 -24.91
CA ASN A 443 9.55 28.40 -24.28
C ASN A 443 8.21 28.59 -25.02
N PHE A 444 7.16 27.88 -24.61
CA PHE A 444 5.78 28.33 -24.81
C PHE A 444 5.38 29.30 -23.69
N ASN A 445 4.99 30.52 -24.08
CA ASN A 445 4.72 31.62 -23.16
C ASN A 445 3.21 31.84 -22.96
N SER A 446 2.57 31.04 -22.09
CA SER A 446 1.16 31.26 -21.72
C SER A 446 0.76 30.68 -20.36
N SER A 447 0.35 31.57 -19.46
CA SER A 447 -0.45 31.39 -18.24
C SER A 447 -1.25 30.05 -18.10
N CYS A 448 -0.65 29.04 -17.48
CA CYS A 448 -1.35 27.82 -17.04
C CYS A 448 -0.76 27.27 -15.72
N GLY A 449 -1.40 27.57 -14.57
CA GLY A 449 -1.23 26.86 -13.29
C GLY A 449 0.12 26.98 -12.56
N GLU A 450 0.06 27.02 -11.21
CA GLU A 450 1.24 27.11 -10.33
C GLU A 450 2.05 25.80 -10.22
N VAL A 451 1.48 24.68 -10.66
CA VAL A 451 2.11 23.34 -10.59
C VAL A 451 3.01 23.11 -11.80
N TRP A 452 4.14 22.43 -11.59
CA TRP A 452 5.06 22.02 -12.66
C TRP A 452 5.63 20.64 -12.33
N THR A 453 5.59 19.74 -13.33
CA THR A 453 6.06 18.34 -13.29
C THR A 453 7.10 18.11 -14.39
N GLU A 454 7.75 16.94 -14.45
CA GLU A 454 8.60 16.63 -15.60
C GLU A 454 7.81 16.47 -16.92
N TYR A 455 6.50 16.19 -16.88
CA TYR A 455 5.69 16.10 -18.11
C TYR A 455 5.47 17.47 -18.77
N ASP A 456 5.51 18.56 -18.00
CA ASP A 456 5.50 19.94 -18.53
C ASP A 456 6.83 20.31 -19.23
N GLU A 457 7.90 19.56 -18.97
CA GLU A 457 9.21 19.72 -19.63
C GLU A 457 9.36 18.82 -20.87
N MET A 458 8.42 17.89 -21.12
CA MET A 458 8.48 16.95 -22.26
C MET A 458 7.81 17.49 -23.52
N SER A 459 8.43 17.26 -24.68
CA SER A 459 7.82 17.60 -25.97
C SER A 459 6.64 16.68 -26.30
N ARG A 460 5.67 17.19 -27.06
CA ARG A 460 4.55 16.40 -27.60
C ARG A 460 5.03 15.24 -28.49
N GLU A 461 6.18 15.41 -29.14
CA GLU A 461 6.82 14.37 -29.95
C GLU A 461 7.35 13.22 -29.08
N SER A 462 8.03 13.51 -27.96
CA SER A 462 8.50 12.49 -27.02
C SER A 462 7.34 11.71 -26.39
N ILE A 463 6.25 12.40 -26.01
CA ILE A 463 5.03 11.76 -25.49
C ILE A 463 4.41 10.84 -26.54
N ARG A 464 4.34 11.30 -27.81
CA ARG A 464 3.84 10.50 -28.92
C ARG A 464 4.72 9.27 -29.18
N LYS A 465 6.04 9.43 -29.28
CA LYS A 465 7.01 8.36 -29.55
C LYS A 465 6.98 7.25 -28.48
N ILE A 466 6.76 7.62 -27.22
CA ILE A 466 6.50 6.66 -26.12
C ILE A 466 5.23 5.84 -26.37
N SER A 467 4.15 6.47 -26.82
CA SER A 467 2.88 5.76 -27.13
C SER A 467 2.91 4.97 -28.44
N GLU A 468 3.86 5.26 -29.33
CA GLU A 468 4.09 4.54 -30.59
C GLU A 468 4.96 3.30 -30.37
N ASN A 469 5.88 3.32 -29.40
CA ASN A 469 6.53 2.12 -28.90
C ASN A 469 5.55 1.26 -28.07
N LYS A 470 4.86 0.32 -28.74
CA LYS A 470 3.61 -0.27 -28.24
C LYS A 470 3.70 -1.13 -26.98
N ALA A 471 4.88 -1.61 -26.59
CA ALA A 471 5.06 -2.40 -25.37
C ALA A 471 6.45 -2.20 -24.74
N TYR A 472 6.51 -2.29 -23.41
CA TYR A 472 7.73 -2.19 -22.62
C TYR A 472 7.90 -3.43 -21.73
N THR A 473 9.10 -4.02 -21.74
CA THR A 473 9.49 -5.14 -20.87
C THR A 473 10.17 -4.62 -19.61
N ALA A 474 10.46 -5.50 -18.65
CA ALA A 474 11.27 -5.17 -17.48
C ALA A 474 12.69 -4.64 -17.82
N ARG A 475 13.18 -4.81 -19.06
CA ARG A 475 14.42 -4.17 -19.53
C ARG A 475 14.16 -2.75 -20.04
N THR A 476 13.31 -2.59 -21.05
CA THR A 476 13.10 -1.29 -21.72
C THR A 476 12.34 -0.27 -20.86
N LEU A 477 11.70 -0.72 -19.79
CA LEU A 477 11.06 0.14 -18.80
C LEU A 477 12.03 1.17 -18.17
N PHE A 478 13.29 0.81 -17.94
CA PHE A 478 14.24 1.75 -17.35
C PHE A 478 14.60 2.91 -18.30
N ASP A 479 14.59 2.67 -19.62
CA ASP A 479 14.73 3.74 -20.62
C ASP A 479 13.51 4.68 -20.58
N LEU A 480 12.29 4.12 -20.48
CA LEU A 480 11.07 4.90 -20.33
C LEU A 480 11.11 5.79 -19.08
N LEU A 481 11.54 5.25 -17.94
CA LEU A 481 11.64 6.01 -16.69
C LEU A 481 12.74 7.09 -16.73
N ARG A 482 13.84 6.87 -17.46
CA ARG A 482 14.83 7.92 -17.74
C ARG A 482 14.22 9.08 -18.53
N SER A 483 13.38 8.79 -19.53
CA SER A 483 12.68 9.82 -20.31
C SER A 483 11.62 10.58 -19.50
N VAL A 484 10.81 9.90 -18.68
CA VAL A 484 9.68 10.55 -17.97
C VAL A 484 10.00 11.10 -16.58
N ALA A 485 11.09 10.66 -15.94
CA ALA A 485 11.49 11.08 -14.59
C ALA A 485 13.03 11.25 -14.46
N PRO A 486 13.70 12.03 -15.34
CA PRO A 486 15.16 12.11 -15.42
C PRO A 486 15.85 12.66 -14.17
N LYS A 487 15.14 13.41 -13.31
CA LYS A 487 15.67 13.91 -12.03
C LYS A 487 15.74 12.78 -10.99
N MET A 488 14.67 11.99 -10.87
CA MET A 488 14.59 10.81 -10.00
C MET A 488 15.57 9.72 -10.40
N MET A 489 15.61 9.36 -11.70
CA MET A 489 16.51 8.29 -12.16
C MET A 489 17.99 8.62 -11.92
N ARG A 490 18.43 9.87 -12.18
CA ARG A 490 19.81 10.29 -11.92
C ARG A 490 20.25 10.20 -10.46
N ARG A 491 19.34 10.38 -9.49
CA ARG A 491 19.64 10.11 -8.07
C ARG A 491 19.71 8.62 -7.80
N ALA A 492 18.66 7.90 -8.20
CA ALA A 492 18.45 6.52 -7.81
C ALA A 492 19.45 5.54 -8.45
N GLU A 493 19.93 5.81 -9.67
CA GLU A 493 20.97 5.02 -10.34
C GLU A 493 22.34 5.09 -9.64
N ASN A 494 22.54 5.98 -8.66
CA ASN A 494 23.73 5.95 -7.78
C ASN A 494 23.57 4.98 -6.60
N HIS A 495 22.33 4.70 -6.18
CA HIS A 495 22.02 3.96 -4.95
C HIS A 495 21.40 2.58 -5.16
N PHE A 496 20.82 2.30 -6.33
CA PHE A 496 20.09 1.08 -6.62
C PHE A 496 20.51 0.42 -7.92
N SER A 497 20.25 -0.88 -8.01
CA SER A 497 20.54 -1.72 -9.17
C SER A 497 19.44 -2.76 -9.36
N HIS A 498 19.27 -3.17 -10.62
CA HIS A 498 18.14 -3.98 -11.09
C HIS A 498 18.60 -5.06 -12.08
N GLY A 499 19.91 -5.32 -12.17
CA GLY A 499 20.51 -6.27 -13.10
C GLY A 499 20.52 -7.71 -12.58
N ILE A 500 21.32 -8.54 -13.25
CA ILE A 500 21.76 -9.86 -12.79
C ILE A 500 23.27 -9.89 -12.91
N SER A 501 23.95 -10.38 -11.88
CA SER A 501 25.40 -10.54 -11.91
C SER A 501 25.81 -11.75 -12.75
N GLU A 502 26.68 -11.54 -13.74
CA GLU A 502 27.35 -12.64 -14.44
C GLU A 502 28.39 -13.33 -13.54
N ASN A 503 29.17 -12.54 -12.79
CA ASN A 503 30.14 -12.98 -11.79
C ASN A 503 29.98 -12.16 -10.49
N LEU A 504 29.60 -12.82 -9.37
CA LEU A 504 29.39 -12.16 -8.08
C LEU A 504 30.70 -11.84 -7.34
N ASP A 505 31.85 -12.23 -7.88
CA ASP A 505 33.19 -11.92 -7.36
C ASP A 505 33.86 -10.75 -8.12
N ASP A 506 33.13 -10.09 -9.02
CA ASP A 506 33.55 -8.81 -9.62
C ASP A 506 33.58 -7.71 -8.54
N PRO A 507 34.71 -7.02 -8.33
CA PRO A 507 34.87 -5.99 -7.30
C PRO A 507 33.83 -4.86 -7.32
N LYS A 508 33.14 -4.59 -8.44
CA LYS A 508 32.08 -3.58 -8.49
C LYS A 508 30.93 -3.90 -7.53
N TYR A 509 30.67 -5.17 -7.24
CA TYR A 509 29.62 -5.62 -6.32
C TYR A 509 29.94 -5.35 -4.85
N ALA A 510 31.16 -4.89 -4.53
CA ALA A 510 31.48 -4.33 -3.23
C ALA A 510 30.84 -2.94 -2.99
N HIS A 511 30.33 -2.25 -4.01
CA HIS A 511 29.70 -0.93 -3.86
C HIS A 511 28.24 -1.02 -3.37
N TYR A 512 27.83 -0.11 -2.47
CA TYR A 512 26.51 -0.15 -1.80
C TYR A 512 25.31 -0.17 -2.75
N LYS A 513 25.47 0.30 -4.00
CA LYS A 513 24.48 0.25 -5.08
C LYS A 513 23.92 -1.16 -5.35
N TYR A 514 24.69 -2.20 -5.05
CA TYR A 514 24.33 -3.60 -5.38
C TYR A 514 23.79 -4.40 -4.19
N TRP A 515 23.99 -3.93 -2.95
CA TRP A 515 23.64 -4.65 -1.72
C TRP A 515 22.14 -4.83 -1.51
N SER A 516 21.31 -4.03 -2.19
CA SER A 516 19.85 -4.15 -2.18
C SER A 516 19.30 -5.04 -3.31
N ASN A 517 20.12 -5.52 -4.25
CA ASN A 517 19.69 -6.42 -5.32
C ASN A 517 20.11 -7.88 -5.02
N PRO A 518 19.17 -8.79 -4.71
CA PRO A 518 19.49 -10.20 -4.43
C PRO A 518 20.02 -10.99 -5.64
N LEU A 519 19.94 -10.43 -6.85
CA LEU A 519 20.53 -10.99 -8.08
C LEU A 519 21.95 -10.46 -8.37
N GLU A 520 22.45 -9.54 -7.55
CA GLU A 520 23.79 -8.92 -7.66
C GLU A 520 24.56 -8.95 -6.33
N THR A 521 24.05 -9.68 -5.33
CA THR A 521 24.63 -9.81 -3.98
C THR A 521 24.58 -11.26 -3.49
N LYS A 522 25.64 -11.72 -2.84
CA LYS A 522 25.70 -13.00 -2.10
C LYS A 522 25.02 -12.87 -0.73
N LEU A 523 24.50 -13.95 -0.17
CA LEU A 523 24.17 -14.03 1.26
C LEU A 523 25.43 -13.94 2.14
N PRO A 524 25.30 -13.70 3.46
CA PRO A 524 26.42 -13.73 4.40
C PRO A 524 26.97 -15.14 4.62
N ASP A 525 28.20 -15.23 5.15
CA ASP A 525 28.81 -16.51 5.51
C ASP A 525 28.34 -16.96 6.90
N ALA A 526 27.12 -17.49 6.96
CA ALA A 526 26.41 -17.77 8.21
C ALA A 526 25.59 -19.09 8.13
N PRO A 527 26.22 -20.28 8.03
CA PRO A 527 25.53 -21.54 7.78
C PRO A 527 24.44 -21.90 8.81
N ASP A 528 24.60 -21.53 10.09
CA ASP A 528 23.57 -21.74 11.14
C ASP A 528 22.33 -20.85 10.98
N MET A 529 22.36 -19.83 10.11
CA MET A 529 21.32 -18.82 9.99
C MET A 529 20.23 -19.26 9.01
N GLU A 530 18.98 -19.12 9.42
CA GLU A 530 17.82 -19.51 8.62
C GLU A 530 17.21 -18.30 7.89
N ILE A 531 16.76 -18.49 6.65
CA ILE A 531 15.96 -17.51 5.91
C ILE A 531 14.59 -18.10 5.59
N TYR A 532 13.55 -17.31 5.86
CA TYR A 532 12.17 -17.65 5.56
C TYR A 532 11.56 -16.61 4.61
N CYS A 533 10.92 -17.06 3.54
CA CYS A 533 10.02 -16.25 2.72
C CYS A 533 8.57 -16.53 3.17
N LEU A 534 7.95 -15.57 3.86
CA LEU A 534 6.60 -15.66 4.43
C LEU A 534 5.65 -14.76 3.65
N TYR A 535 4.75 -15.29 2.83
CA TYR A 535 3.89 -14.45 1.97
C TYR A 535 2.51 -15.05 1.66
N GLY A 536 1.57 -14.18 1.31
CA GLY A 536 0.20 -14.58 1.00
C GLY A 536 0.03 -15.06 -0.44
N VAL A 537 -0.93 -15.94 -0.65
CA VAL A 537 -1.28 -16.51 -1.96
C VAL A 537 -2.79 -16.68 -2.13
N GLY A 538 -3.25 -16.75 -3.37
CA GLY A 538 -4.65 -16.78 -3.78
C GLY A 538 -5.29 -15.41 -4.01
N ILE A 539 -4.52 -14.32 -4.12
CA ILE A 539 -5.05 -12.96 -4.31
C ILE A 539 -4.61 -12.37 -5.66
N PRO A 540 -5.55 -11.85 -6.48
CA PRO A 540 -5.23 -11.11 -7.71
C PRO A 540 -4.29 -9.94 -7.44
N THR A 541 -3.05 -10.07 -7.92
CA THR A 541 -1.94 -9.16 -7.68
C THR A 541 -1.43 -8.55 -8.99
N GLU A 542 -1.12 -7.26 -8.98
CA GLU A 542 -0.90 -6.47 -10.20
C GLU A 542 0.41 -6.84 -10.91
N ARG A 543 0.32 -7.15 -12.21
CA ARG A 543 1.42 -7.72 -12.99
C ARG A 543 1.90 -6.89 -14.19
N ALA A 544 0.95 -6.28 -14.90
CA ALA A 544 1.18 -5.49 -16.10
C ALA A 544 0.00 -4.55 -16.38
N TYR A 545 0.22 -3.51 -17.18
CA TYR A 545 -0.75 -2.41 -17.37
C TYR A 545 -0.98 -2.11 -18.85
N VAL A 546 -2.25 -1.93 -19.22
CA VAL A 546 -2.68 -1.37 -20.50
C VAL A 546 -2.90 0.13 -20.31
N TYR A 547 -2.18 0.94 -21.08
CA TYR A 547 -2.20 2.40 -21.02
C TYR A 547 -2.81 3.01 -22.30
N LYS A 548 -3.39 4.20 -22.16
CA LYS A 548 -3.80 5.08 -23.26
C LYS A 548 -3.28 6.51 -23.04
N LEU A 549 -3.23 7.29 -24.11
CA LEU A 549 -3.00 8.74 -24.01
C LEU A 549 -4.26 9.43 -23.46
N ALA A 550 -4.06 10.44 -22.62
CA ALA A 550 -5.10 11.38 -22.26
C ALA A 550 -5.39 12.36 -23.42
N PRO A 551 -6.63 12.85 -23.60
CA PRO A 551 -6.93 13.91 -24.56
C PRO A 551 -6.11 15.17 -24.28
N SER A 552 -5.59 15.82 -25.33
CA SER A 552 -4.67 16.97 -25.22
C SER A 552 -5.38 18.31 -24.94
N ASP A 553 -6.67 18.27 -24.63
CA ASP A 553 -7.60 19.39 -24.78
C ASP A 553 -7.64 20.32 -23.56
N LYS A 554 -6.94 19.95 -22.48
CA LYS A 554 -6.78 20.73 -21.24
C LYS A 554 -5.30 21.05 -21.01
N CYS A 555 -4.99 22.32 -20.74
CA CYS A 555 -3.65 22.76 -20.38
C CYS A 555 -3.20 22.11 -19.06
N LYS A 556 -2.03 21.44 -19.07
CA LYS A 556 -1.46 20.62 -17.99
C LYS A 556 -2.31 19.42 -17.58
N ASN A 557 -1.79 18.21 -17.80
CA ASN A 557 -2.34 16.93 -17.35
C ASN A 557 -1.24 15.87 -17.48
N ILE A 558 -1.25 14.84 -16.61
CA ILE A 558 -0.47 13.62 -16.82
C ILE A 558 -0.93 12.95 -18.14
N PRO A 559 -0.02 12.75 -19.14
CA PRO A 559 -0.41 12.39 -20.50
C PRO A 559 -0.71 10.89 -20.69
N PHE A 560 -0.25 10.04 -19.77
CA PHE A 560 -0.46 8.59 -19.81
C PHE A 560 -1.42 8.16 -18.71
N ARG A 561 -2.46 7.40 -19.05
CA ARG A 561 -3.45 6.87 -18.08
C ARG A 561 -3.73 5.39 -18.31
N ILE A 562 -3.96 4.63 -17.25
CA ILE A 562 -4.41 3.24 -17.34
C ILE A 562 -5.74 3.19 -18.10
N ASP A 563 -5.84 2.30 -19.08
CA ASP A 563 -7.05 2.13 -19.88
C ASP A 563 -8.11 1.32 -19.12
N SER A 564 -8.87 2.01 -18.26
CA SER A 564 -9.99 1.43 -17.50
C SER A 564 -11.08 0.77 -18.36
N SER A 565 -11.11 1.01 -19.68
CA SER A 565 -12.01 0.32 -20.63
C SER A 565 -11.41 -0.94 -21.26
N ALA A 566 -10.13 -1.24 -21.01
CA ALA A 566 -9.49 -2.48 -21.43
C ALA A 566 -9.75 -3.60 -20.40
N ASP A 567 -10.98 -4.12 -20.39
CA ASP A 567 -11.31 -5.41 -19.79
C ASP A 567 -11.04 -6.56 -20.78
N GLY A 568 -10.68 -7.74 -20.26
CA GLY A 568 -10.54 -8.97 -21.05
C GLY A 568 -11.64 -9.99 -20.76
N ASP A 569 -11.70 -11.05 -21.56
CA ASP A 569 -12.70 -12.11 -21.43
C ASP A 569 -12.52 -12.93 -20.15
N ALA A 570 -13.53 -13.71 -19.76
CA ALA A 570 -13.47 -14.57 -18.58
C ALA A 570 -12.21 -15.49 -18.60
N GLY A 571 -11.40 -15.42 -17.54
CA GLY A 571 -10.13 -16.14 -17.41
C GLY A 571 -8.90 -15.49 -18.08
N SER A 572 -9.02 -14.30 -18.68
CA SER A 572 -7.89 -13.59 -19.33
C SER A 572 -6.94 -12.85 -18.37
N GLY A 573 -7.28 -12.75 -17.09
CA GLY A 573 -6.51 -12.00 -16.09
C GLY A 573 -6.53 -10.47 -16.23
N LEU A 574 -7.09 -9.93 -17.32
CA LEU A 574 -7.19 -8.48 -17.57
C LEU A 574 -8.50 -7.91 -17.02
N LYS A 575 -8.40 -6.96 -16.09
CA LYS A 575 -9.53 -6.18 -15.58
C LYS A 575 -9.18 -4.70 -15.46
N SER A 576 -10.01 -3.84 -16.05
CA SER A 576 -9.93 -2.38 -16.02
C SER A 576 -8.53 -1.83 -16.35
N GLY A 577 -7.90 -2.39 -17.39
CA GLY A 577 -6.55 -2.00 -17.83
C GLY A 577 -5.41 -2.61 -17.04
N VAL A 578 -5.66 -3.51 -16.08
CA VAL A 578 -4.62 -4.15 -15.26
C VAL A 578 -4.68 -5.66 -15.43
N TYR A 579 -3.52 -6.28 -15.72
CA TYR A 579 -3.34 -7.72 -15.70
C TYR A 579 -2.97 -8.20 -14.30
N PHE A 580 -3.59 -9.29 -13.86
CA PHE A 580 -3.39 -9.90 -12.54
C PHE A 580 -2.76 -11.31 -12.63
N VAL A 581 -1.96 -11.64 -11.62
CA VAL A 581 -1.41 -12.99 -11.32
C VAL A 581 -1.56 -13.27 -9.82
N ASP A 582 -1.14 -14.45 -9.36
CA ASP A 582 -1.14 -14.79 -7.94
C ASP A 582 -0.11 -13.99 -7.11
N GLY A 583 -0.46 -13.75 -5.84
CA GLY A 583 0.33 -12.98 -4.87
C GLY A 583 -0.47 -12.58 -3.63
N ASP A 584 0.01 -11.54 -2.94
CA ASP A 584 -0.54 -11.03 -1.68
C ASP A 584 -1.36 -9.72 -1.84
N GLU A 585 -1.89 -9.43 -3.03
CA GLU A 585 -2.48 -8.16 -3.49
C GLU A 585 -1.44 -7.12 -3.97
N SER A 586 -0.22 -7.09 -3.43
CA SER A 586 0.80 -6.07 -3.77
C SER A 586 2.12 -6.63 -4.31
N VAL A 587 2.55 -7.80 -3.85
CA VAL A 587 3.77 -8.49 -4.28
C VAL A 587 3.38 -9.78 -5.01
N PRO A 588 3.69 -9.93 -6.32
CA PRO A 588 3.46 -11.18 -7.04
C PRO A 588 4.27 -12.33 -6.43
N VAL A 589 3.72 -13.55 -6.47
CA VAL A 589 4.39 -14.80 -6.03
C VAL A 589 5.83 -14.90 -6.57
N LEU A 590 6.04 -14.58 -7.85
CA LEU A 590 7.35 -14.55 -8.50
C LEU A 590 8.39 -13.70 -7.75
N SER A 591 8.00 -12.53 -7.23
CA SER A 591 8.91 -11.62 -6.54
C SER A 591 9.17 -12.03 -5.09
N ALA A 592 8.16 -12.59 -4.41
CA ALA A 592 8.28 -13.04 -3.03
C ALA A 592 9.01 -14.38 -2.89
N GLY A 593 8.73 -15.32 -3.80
CA GLY A 593 9.17 -16.70 -3.68
C GLY A 593 10.49 -17.05 -4.35
N LEU A 594 10.83 -16.45 -5.50
CA LEU A 594 11.86 -17.02 -6.39
C LEU A 594 13.26 -17.13 -5.74
N MET A 595 13.62 -16.18 -4.89
CA MET A 595 14.90 -16.23 -4.18
C MET A 595 14.95 -17.41 -3.19
N CYS A 596 13.91 -17.66 -2.38
CA CYS A 596 13.87 -18.86 -1.55
C CYS A 596 13.65 -20.16 -2.35
N ALA A 597 12.97 -20.09 -3.51
CA ALA A 597 12.64 -21.27 -4.32
C ALA A 597 13.84 -21.83 -5.10
N LYS A 598 14.69 -20.93 -5.63
CA LYS A 598 15.79 -21.30 -6.55
C LYS A 598 17.07 -20.52 -6.32
N GLY A 599 17.00 -19.20 -6.12
CA GLY A 599 18.19 -18.35 -6.01
C GLY A 599 19.10 -18.72 -4.83
N TRP A 600 18.51 -18.98 -3.66
CA TRP A 600 19.19 -19.32 -2.41
C TRP A 600 18.93 -20.74 -1.93
N ARG A 601 18.22 -21.56 -2.71
CA ARG A 601 17.77 -22.89 -2.29
C ARG A 601 18.94 -23.86 -2.23
N GLY A 602 19.39 -24.17 -1.01
CA GLY A 602 20.63 -24.93 -0.79
C GLY A 602 21.87 -24.12 -1.13
N ARG A 603 22.97 -24.77 -1.52
CA ARG A 603 24.24 -24.10 -1.81
C ARG A 603 24.30 -23.60 -3.26
N THR A 604 24.39 -22.29 -3.44
CA THR A 604 24.36 -21.61 -4.76
C THR A 604 25.39 -20.48 -4.83
N ARG A 605 25.60 -19.87 -6.00
CA ARG A 605 26.40 -18.64 -6.13
C ARG A 605 25.87 -17.48 -5.26
N PHE A 606 24.56 -17.45 -5.00
CA PHE A 606 23.90 -16.44 -4.17
C PHE A 606 23.82 -16.87 -2.70
N ASN A 607 23.85 -18.17 -2.39
CA ASN A 607 23.92 -18.75 -1.05
C ASN A 607 25.19 -19.62 -0.90
N PRO A 608 26.39 -19.01 -0.83
CA PRO A 608 27.66 -19.73 -0.86
C PRO A 608 27.93 -20.54 0.42
N SER A 609 27.29 -20.16 1.53
CA SER A 609 27.32 -20.81 2.84
C SER A 609 26.31 -21.97 2.96
N GLY A 610 25.34 -22.07 2.04
CA GLY A 610 24.35 -23.16 2.03
C GLY A 610 23.26 -23.04 3.10
N MET A 611 22.97 -21.82 3.55
CA MET A 611 21.98 -21.50 4.58
C MET A 611 20.61 -22.15 4.33
N ALA A 612 19.98 -22.63 5.40
CA ALA A 612 18.64 -23.20 5.35
C ALA A 612 17.62 -22.14 4.91
N THR A 613 16.85 -22.47 3.87
CA THR A 613 15.94 -21.55 3.17
C THR A 613 14.56 -22.17 2.99
N TYR A 614 13.54 -21.53 3.57
CA TYR A 614 12.18 -22.05 3.64
C TYR A 614 11.17 -21.10 2.99
N ILE A 615 10.18 -21.65 2.29
CA ILE A 615 8.99 -20.94 1.81
C ILE A 615 7.80 -21.33 2.68
N ARG A 616 7.08 -20.36 3.22
CA ARG A 616 5.80 -20.60 3.90
C ARG A 616 4.76 -19.64 3.37
N GLU A 617 3.88 -20.18 2.53
CA GLU A 617 2.77 -19.47 1.93
C GLU A 617 1.53 -19.51 2.84
N TYR A 618 0.73 -18.44 2.79
CA TYR A 618 -0.49 -18.30 3.58
C TYR A 618 -1.67 -18.11 2.63
N GLN A 619 -2.45 -19.17 2.43
CA GLN A 619 -3.60 -19.17 1.54
C GLN A 619 -4.67 -18.20 2.06
N HIS A 620 -4.91 -17.10 1.34
CA HIS A 620 -5.90 -16.11 1.72
C HIS A 620 -7.31 -16.70 1.77
N LYS A 621 -7.95 -16.57 2.93
CA LYS A 621 -9.40 -16.64 3.10
C LYS A 621 -9.95 -15.24 3.40
N ARG A 622 -11.12 -14.93 2.87
CA ARG A 622 -11.84 -13.69 3.21
C ARG A 622 -12.42 -13.82 4.64
N PRO A 623 -12.52 -12.71 5.41
CA PRO A 623 -13.19 -12.73 6.71
C PRO A 623 -14.62 -13.26 6.59
N ALA A 624 -15.06 -14.06 7.56
CA ALA A 624 -16.40 -14.65 7.57
C ALA A 624 -17.49 -13.63 7.92
N SER A 625 -17.12 -12.50 8.55
CA SER A 625 -18.03 -11.40 8.85
C SER A 625 -17.31 -10.06 8.89
N LEU A 626 -18.06 -8.96 8.72
CA LEU A 626 -17.55 -7.59 8.87
C LEU A 626 -17.05 -7.29 10.30
N LEU A 627 -17.50 -8.06 11.30
CA LEU A 627 -17.10 -7.96 12.70
C LEU A 627 -15.75 -8.62 13.02
N GLU A 628 -15.25 -9.48 12.13
CA GLU A 628 -13.95 -10.16 12.31
C GLU A 628 -12.76 -9.20 12.04
N GLY A 629 -13.01 -8.04 11.41
CA GLY A 629 -11.98 -7.05 11.10
C GLY A 629 -11.00 -7.55 10.03
N ARG A 630 -9.70 -7.56 10.34
CA ARG A 630 -8.67 -8.16 9.49
C ARG A 630 -8.72 -9.67 9.68
N GLY A 631 -9.18 -10.39 8.65
CA GLY A 631 -9.49 -11.82 8.73
C GLY A 631 -8.33 -12.65 9.28
N THR A 632 -8.65 -13.55 10.21
CA THR A 632 -7.70 -14.39 10.96
C THR A 632 -6.84 -15.29 10.08
N GLU A 633 -7.30 -15.58 8.86
CA GLU A 633 -6.59 -16.33 7.81
C GLU A 633 -6.37 -15.50 6.52
N SER A 634 -6.27 -14.17 6.64
CA SER A 634 -5.98 -13.29 5.49
C SER A 634 -4.53 -13.45 5.02
N GLY A 635 -4.35 -13.57 3.71
CA GLY A 635 -3.06 -13.47 3.03
C GLY A 635 -2.75 -12.10 2.41
N ALA A 636 -3.54 -11.04 2.65
CA ALA A 636 -3.28 -9.74 2.02
C ALA A 636 -2.05 -9.05 2.62
N HIS A 637 -1.27 -8.33 1.79
CA HIS A 637 0.10 -7.87 2.06
C HIS A 637 0.34 -7.21 3.42
N VAL A 638 -0.66 -6.48 3.95
CA VAL A 638 -0.60 -5.80 5.26
C VAL A 638 -1.43 -6.51 6.33
N ASP A 639 -2.44 -7.30 5.95
CA ASP A 639 -3.31 -8.03 6.87
C ASP A 639 -2.69 -9.36 7.32
N ILE A 640 -1.73 -9.89 6.56
CA ILE A 640 -1.00 -11.13 6.87
C ILE A 640 -0.25 -11.06 8.21
N MET A 641 0.05 -9.86 8.72
CA MET A 641 0.60 -9.66 10.08
C MET A 641 -0.43 -9.88 11.21
N GLY A 642 -1.71 -10.07 10.86
CA GLY A 642 -2.77 -10.59 11.72
C GLY A 642 -3.09 -12.07 11.48
N ASN A 643 -2.45 -12.74 10.53
CA ASN A 643 -2.71 -14.14 10.20
C ASN A 643 -2.24 -15.05 11.33
N VAL A 644 -3.14 -15.89 11.85
CA VAL A 644 -2.88 -16.73 13.03
C VAL A 644 -1.66 -17.64 12.82
N ALA A 645 -1.58 -18.32 11.67
CA ALA A 645 -0.46 -19.21 11.38
C ALA A 645 0.87 -18.45 11.21
N LEU A 646 0.86 -17.22 10.67
CA LEU A 646 2.08 -16.42 10.53
C LEU A 646 2.62 -15.97 11.89
N ILE A 647 1.71 -15.56 12.77
CA ILE A 647 2.06 -15.19 14.13
C ILE A 647 2.62 -16.40 14.88
N GLU A 648 2.01 -17.59 14.76
CA GLU A 648 2.54 -18.82 15.37
C GLU A 648 3.93 -19.19 14.85
N ASP A 649 4.14 -19.15 13.54
CA ASP A 649 5.43 -19.45 12.91
C ASP A 649 6.53 -18.52 13.46
N ILE A 650 6.25 -17.21 13.58
CA ILE A 650 7.18 -16.23 14.17
C ILE A 650 7.42 -16.48 15.65
N LEU A 651 6.37 -16.74 16.44
CA LEU A 651 6.49 -16.95 17.88
C LEU A 651 7.30 -18.22 18.19
N ARG A 652 7.09 -19.32 17.45
CA ARG A 652 7.84 -20.57 17.64
C ARG A 652 9.33 -20.40 17.30
N VAL A 653 9.67 -19.72 16.20
CA VAL A 653 11.09 -19.45 15.84
C VAL A 653 11.75 -18.47 16.83
N ALA A 654 11.03 -17.44 17.30
CA ALA A 654 11.51 -16.53 18.33
C ALA A 654 11.74 -17.23 19.70
N ALA A 655 10.96 -18.26 20.00
CA ALA A 655 11.15 -19.15 21.15
C ALA A 655 12.25 -20.21 20.95
N GLY A 656 12.82 -20.33 19.75
CA GLY A 656 13.99 -21.19 19.47
C GLY A 656 13.81 -22.27 18.40
N ALA A 657 12.59 -22.49 17.91
CA ALA A 657 12.33 -23.53 16.91
C ALA A 657 13.11 -23.28 15.60
N THR A 658 13.50 -24.37 14.96
CA THR A 658 14.03 -24.41 13.59
C THR A 658 12.92 -24.48 12.56
N GLY A 659 13.28 -24.23 11.30
CA GLY A 659 12.32 -24.30 10.19
C GLY A 659 11.73 -25.69 10.00
N ALA A 660 12.50 -26.75 10.31
CA ALA A 660 12.02 -28.12 10.30
C ALA A 660 10.95 -28.38 11.38
N GLU A 661 11.13 -27.83 12.59
CA GLU A 661 10.21 -28.02 13.72
C GLU A 661 8.87 -27.28 13.54
N ILE A 662 8.84 -26.17 12.78
CA ILE A 662 7.58 -25.55 12.33
C ILE A 662 6.98 -26.22 11.08
N GLY A 663 7.54 -27.35 10.62
CA GLY A 663 7.00 -28.15 9.51
C GLY A 663 7.58 -27.83 8.12
N GLY A 664 8.71 -27.12 8.05
CA GLY A 664 9.46 -26.92 6.80
C GLY A 664 8.79 -25.98 5.79
N ASP A 665 8.83 -26.37 4.52
CA ASP A 665 8.18 -25.64 3.44
C ASP A 665 6.67 -25.88 3.40
N ARG A 666 5.91 -24.83 3.12
CA ARG A 666 4.45 -24.88 2.88
C ARG A 666 4.15 -24.06 1.63
N ILE A 667 3.89 -24.75 0.52
CA ILE A 667 3.72 -24.17 -0.82
C ILE A 667 2.37 -24.62 -1.39
N TYR A 668 1.60 -23.66 -1.90
CA TYR A 668 0.34 -23.84 -2.62
C TYR A 668 0.40 -23.27 -4.05
N SER A 669 1.30 -22.32 -4.31
CA SER A 669 1.46 -21.63 -5.59
C SER A 669 2.32 -22.38 -6.61
N ASP A 670 2.24 -21.95 -7.87
CA ASP A 670 3.07 -22.42 -8.98
C ASP A 670 4.58 -22.03 -8.87
N ILE A 671 5.05 -21.47 -7.75
CA ILE A 671 6.39 -20.86 -7.65
C ILE A 671 7.54 -21.80 -8.08
N ILE A 672 7.45 -23.09 -7.77
CA ILE A 672 8.47 -24.07 -8.18
C ILE A 672 8.50 -24.19 -9.71
N ARG A 673 7.33 -24.37 -10.36
CA ARG A 673 7.16 -24.41 -11.82
C ARG A 673 7.61 -23.12 -12.51
N MET A 674 7.32 -21.95 -11.92
CA MET A 674 7.84 -20.66 -12.40
C MET A 674 9.37 -20.63 -12.32
N SER A 675 9.95 -21.12 -11.21
CA SER A 675 11.40 -21.11 -11.00
C SER A 675 12.14 -22.04 -11.96
N GLU A 676 11.58 -23.19 -12.32
CA GLU A 676 12.15 -24.13 -13.29
C GLU A 676 12.30 -23.48 -14.67
N ARG A 677 11.25 -22.77 -15.13
CA ARG A 677 11.23 -22.03 -16.41
C ARG A 677 12.23 -20.88 -16.48
N ILE A 678 12.63 -20.30 -15.35
CA ILE A 678 13.56 -19.16 -15.31
C ILE A 678 15.00 -19.65 -15.44
N ASN A 679 15.65 -19.30 -16.56
CA ASN A 679 17.05 -19.59 -16.82
C ASN A 679 18.00 -18.63 -16.06
N LEU A 680 17.93 -18.67 -14.74
CA LEU A 680 18.90 -18.04 -13.83
C LEU A 680 20.06 -19.02 -13.59
N ARG A 681 21.30 -18.58 -13.84
CA ARG A 681 22.50 -19.33 -13.47
C ARG A 681 22.63 -19.37 -11.95
N ILE A 682 22.76 -20.56 -11.39
CA ILE A 682 22.86 -20.86 -9.95
C ILE A 682 24.33 -21.11 -9.55
#